data_AF-A0A8H3BGC8-F1
#
_entry.id   AF-A0A8H3BGC8-F1
#
_cell.length_a   1.000
_cell.length_b   1.000
_cell.length_c   1.000
_cell.angle_alpha   90.00
_cell.angle_beta   90.00
_cell.angle_gamma   90.00
#
_symmetry.space_group_name_H-M   'P 1'
#
loop_
_entity.id
_entity.type
_entity.pdbx_description
1 polymer ?
#
loop_
_entity_poly.entity_id
_entity_poly.type
_entity_poly.pdbx_seq_one_letter_code
_entity_poly.pdbx_strand_id
1 'polypeptide(L)'
;MPPFTRSVAKARLRDVSTPPRTYADRVLTQMQRDSLWDSQAPPRKFSDARGLKDLIEIAVVFVVATVLDITKDIVMISKKPIGWVLATYLVLMALSGTSELFVRTFMSPVCSLPLISSRIEYCNRDELSRRFSPDFPKLVSLQSRLEDVMDDSASSSIVAVDIKNSEMAVRDLTTLVKISTLVAKDSLVERLNEFVVDAKTAGRNLQRFGGRVGGAVDQIVAMNEYVLKLLENTAKDSQAQISSGPVQRVMNAVSPIKVSGPQVIAARRKEVETMWYQATGMMDATIRKLIHEAEANIIALDKLESQLDLINEMILREDEGIRAKAEEVLGELWTKLGGNKKKLNSFRSHRMLLNEIRTYRKRALAHVSSTLVQLQGLSADLDDLRQRVVTPTLAGEEAGIPLEVHIGSMQKGTERLLEGRKRAREREDAYLQKGLQNLLDRIERMRGLGPEFIDITWNAGGRTSDLTSELVKTCQGVIGIETCMHLTCTNMPQEKVDVALREAKANGCRNILALRGDPPSGQEEWTTVEGGFQHGIDLVKHIRREHDDYFDIAVAGFPQTIQLPEAEAKQEMQWLKEKCDAGANFIFTQMFYDADMFIRWVKAARDAGITVPIVPGINPIQTWNGFIRATTLSGTDIPQDLMDILEPHKNNDEKVRELGTKIVSDLCRKILDAGIGIKGLHFYTMNLEKGTKMLLEELNLVPRVETIKPLPWRQSLTPTRRTETIRPIFWANRTKSYLSRTENWDEYPNGRFGDSRSPAYGELDGYGIWIKQTPEEGRKIWGTPTTIGDVKALFTKFCTQQIKALPWSDQPPTTEMLVIGQQLARMNELGYLTINSQPAVNGARSDDKAFGWGPKNGYVYQKAYLEFFVHPSQLHALIKRIERDTNVTYYAINKQGDLKTNSTSEGPTAVTWGVFPGKEVIQPTIVEAVSFMAWKDEAFELGCQWAKIYEPESPSRKLIENMMDEYFLVNFVHNDFHDREAIFRPFFADAGLQTNGDTETPAVNGVKHVNGLVNGHSTAVRA
;
A
#
# COMPACT_ATOMS: atom_id res chain seq x y z
N MET A 1 28.50 60.78 77.10
CA MET A 1 29.83 60.13 77.25
C MET A 1 29.60 58.62 77.31
N PRO A 2 30.50 57.79 76.73
CA PRO A 2 30.41 57.23 75.36
C PRO A 2 30.62 55.68 75.38
N PRO A 3 31.19 54.92 74.39
CA PRO A 3 31.64 55.19 73.01
C PRO A 3 31.47 54.07 71.90
N PHE A 4 31.61 54.51 70.62
CA PHE A 4 32.30 53.97 69.40
C PHE A 4 32.02 52.61 68.67
N THR A 5 31.87 52.75 67.33
CA THR A 5 32.21 51.86 66.15
C THR A 5 31.40 50.57 65.89
N ARG A 6 31.00 50.14 64.67
CA ARG A 6 31.54 50.17 63.28
C ARG A 6 30.38 50.01 62.24
N SER A 7 30.56 50.48 60.99
CA SER A 7 29.56 50.64 59.90
C SER A 7 29.34 49.41 59.00
N VAL A 8 28.27 49.26 58.18
CA VAL A 8 26.84 49.65 58.17
C VAL A 8 26.11 48.65 57.23
N ALA A 9 24.91 48.20 57.60
CA ALA A 9 23.98 47.41 56.80
C ALA A 9 22.54 47.98 56.87
N LYS A 10 21.75 47.71 55.81
CA LYS A 10 20.27 47.75 55.58
C LYS A 10 19.27 48.15 56.69
N ALA A 11 18.21 48.90 56.30
CA ALA A 11 16.74 48.65 56.51
C ALA A 11 15.90 49.92 56.16
N ARG A 12 14.75 49.93 55.42
CA ARG A 12 13.31 49.67 55.79
C ARG A 12 12.82 50.53 57.00
N LEU A 13 11.71 51.30 57.08
CA LEU A 13 10.27 51.23 56.67
C LEU A 13 9.47 52.56 56.99
N ARG A 14 8.29 52.76 56.34
CA ARG A 14 6.91 53.21 56.77
C ARG A 14 6.47 54.57 57.41
N ASP A 15 5.21 54.94 57.02
CA ASP A 15 4.04 55.61 57.71
C ASP A 15 4.10 57.12 58.14
N VAL A 16 3.05 57.94 58.35
CA VAL A 16 1.57 58.13 58.12
C VAL A 16 1.21 59.55 58.69
N SER A 17 0.26 60.34 58.11
CA SER A 17 -0.82 61.18 58.77
C SER A 17 -1.29 62.52 58.08
N THR A 18 -2.48 62.53 57.40
CA THR A 18 -3.67 63.49 57.37
C THR A 18 -3.59 65.06 57.15
N PRO A 19 -4.66 65.82 56.69
CA PRO A 19 -4.79 66.56 55.38
C PRO A 19 -5.13 68.10 55.45
N PRO A 20 -5.45 68.83 54.33
CA PRO A 20 -6.80 69.50 54.17
C PRO A 20 -7.32 69.73 52.70
N ARG A 21 -8.61 69.48 52.37
CA ARG A 21 -9.84 70.33 52.12
C ARG A 21 -9.99 71.19 50.83
N THR A 22 -11.23 71.20 50.31
CA THR A 22 -11.69 71.30 48.89
C THR A 22 -12.70 72.43 48.56
N TYR A 23 -12.89 72.76 47.27
CA TYR A 23 -13.80 73.80 46.71
C TYR A 23 -15.32 73.48 46.77
N ALA A 24 -15.73 72.30 47.25
CA ALA A 24 -17.15 72.03 47.57
C ALA A 24 -17.72 73.06 48.59
N ASP A 25 -16.85 73.69 49.38
CA ASP A 25 -17.19 74.76 50.32
C ASP A 25 -17.50 76.12 49.64
N ARG A 26 -17.28 76.30 48.32
CA ARG A 26 -17.51 77.60 47.65
C ARG A 26 -18.83 77.74 46.91
N VAL A 27 -19.49 76.65 46.52
CA VAL A 27 -20.74 76.75 45.75
C VAL A 27 -21.99 76.68 46.64
N LEU A 28 -21.91 76.04 47.81
CA LEU A 28 -23.03 75.95 48.76
C LEU A 28 -23.25 77.22 49.60
N THR A 29 -22.30 78.15 49.60
CA THR A 29 -22.36 79.37 50.43
C THR A 29 -23.22 80.49 49.82
N GLN A 30 -23.70 80.33 48.58
CA GLN A 30 -24.37 81.38 47.83
C GLN A 30 -25.90 81.20 47.64
N MET A 31 -26.48 80.02 47.89
CA MET A 31 -27.92 79.79 47.61
C MET A 31 -28.82 79.49 48.83
N GLN A 32 -28.29 79.42 50.04
CA GLN A 32 -29.10 79.15 51.26
C GLN A 32 -28.75 80.06 52.45
N ARG A 33 -28.46 81.34 52.18
CA ARG A 33 -28.46 82.38 53.22
C ARG A 33 -29.76 83.19 53.31
N ASP A 34 -30.75 82.90 52.47
CA ASP A 34 -32.05 83.56 52.53
C ASP A 34 -33.17 82.59 52.97
N SER A 35 -33.48 82.71 54.27
CA SER A 35 -34.83 82.70 54.85
C SER A 35 -35.57 81.35 54.93
N LEU A 36 -35.55 80.60 56.05
CA LEU A 36 -36.15 80.83 57.38
C LEU A 36 -37.70 80.88 57.45
N TRP A 37 -38.23 80.13 58.44
CA TRP A 37 -39.60 80.07 59.01
C TRP A 37 -40.61 79.30 58.14
N ASP A 38 -41.40 78.31 58.61
CA ASP A 38 -41.87 77.94 59.94
C ASP A 38 -42.59 76.56 59.79
N SER A 39 -43.27 76.17 60.86
CA SER A 39 -43.63 74.87 61.37
C SER A 39 -44.99 74.32 60.92
N GLN A 40 -45.18 73.01 61.19
CA GLN A 40 -46.45 72.29 61.39
C GLN A 40 -47.38 72.01 60.19
N ALA A 41 -47.30 70.78 59.65
CA ALA A 41 -48.47 69.96 59.25
C ALA A 41 -48.08 68.45 59.15
N PRO A 42 -48.91 67.48 59.60
CA PRO A 42 -48.60 66.04 59.57
C PRO A 42 -49.00 65.38 58.22
N PRO A 43 -48.69 64.08 57.98
CA PRO A 43 -48.31 63.57 56.66
C PRO A 43 -49.52 63.18 55.79
N ARG A 44 -49.37 63.26 54.46
CA ARG A 44 -50.22 62.53 53.50
C ARG A 44 -49.39 61.78 52.46
N LYS A 45 -49.64 60.47 52.41
CA LYS A 45 -49.16 59.50 51.42
C LYS A 45 -49.39 60.02 49.99
N PHE A 46 -48.38 59.89 49.13
CA PHE A 46 -48.59 59.91 47.68
C PHE A 46 -47.84 58.76 47.03
N SER A 47 -48.58 57.69 46.82
CA SER A 47 -48.33 56.66 45.82
C SER A 47 -48.82 57.16 44.46
N ASP A 48 -47.93 57.56 43.56
CA ASP A 48 -48.06 57.19 42.13
C ASP A 48 -46.81 57.55 41.31
N ALA A 49 -46.42 56.66 40.41
CA ALA A 49 -45.20 56.71 39.60
C ALA A 49 -45.25 57.68 38.40
N ARG A 50 -46.15 58.68 38.41
CA ARG A 50 -46.34 59.63 37.28
C ARG A 50 -45.56 60.94 37.41
N GLY A 51 -45.28 61.43 38.62
CA GLY A 51 -44.59 62.73 38.81
C GLY A 51 -43.08 62.74 38.49
N LEU A 52 -42.42 61.58 38.45
CA LEU A 52 -40.98 61.49 38.13
C LEU A 52 -40.71 61.57 36.62
N LYS A 53 -41.70 61.23 35.79
CA LYS A 53 -41.57 61.15 34.34
C LYS A 53 -41.66 62.53 33.68
N ASP A 54 -42.58 63.37 34.14
CA ASP A 54 -42.78 64.73 33.63
C ASP A 54 -41.59 65.66 33.93
N LEU A 55 -40.89 65.43 35.05
CA LEU A 55 -39.72 66.19 35.46
C LEU A 55 -38.47 65.87 34.63
N ILE A 56 -38.37 64.63 34.12
CA ILE A 56 -37.28 64.19 33.25
C ILE A 56 -37.51 64.69 31.81
N GLU A 57 -38.74 64.67 31.30
CA GLU A 57 -39.05 65.17 29.95
C GLU A 57 -38.77 66.67 29.80
N ILE A 58 -39.12 67.49 30.79
CA ILE A 58 -38.85 68.94 30.74
C ILE A 58 -37.34 69.22 30.77
N ALA A 59 -36.57 68.49 31.58
CA ALA A 59 -35.13 68.64 31.67
C ALA A 59 -34.42 68.26 30.36
N VAL A 60 -34.88 67.19 29.69
CA VAL A 60 -34.32 66.75 28.40
C VAL A 60 -34.61 67.75 27.29
N VAL A 61 -35.85 68.27 27.21
CA VAL A 61 -36.22 69.26 26.19
C VAL A 61 -35.40 70.55 26.35
N PHE A 62 -35.17 71.01 27.58
CA PHE A 62 -34.40 72.23 27.83
C PHE A 62 -32.91 72.08 27.47
N VAL A 63 -32.31 70.92 27.79
CA VAL A 63 -30.91 70.62 27.42
C VAL A 63 -30.75 70.53 25.90
N VAL A 64 -31.67 69.85 25.21
CA VAL A 64 -31.62 69.69 23.74
C VAL A 64 -31.81 71.04 23.04
N ALA A 65 -32.75 71.88 23.49
CA ALA A 65 -32.95 73.22 22.93
C ALA A 65 -31.71 74.11 23.11
N THR A 66 -31.08 74.08 24.29
CA THR A 66 -29.87 74.87 24.58
C THR A 66 -28.68 74.43 23.70
N VAL A 67 -28.51 73.12 23.51
CA VAL A 67 -27.44 72.59 22.64
C VAL A 67 -27.68 72.94 21.17
N LEU A 68 -28.93 72.93 20.71
CA LEU A 68 -29.29 73.30 19.33
C LEU A 68 -29.10 74.79 19.04
N ASP A 69 -29.41 75.68 19.99
CA ASP A 69 -29.16 77.12 19.80
C ASP A 69 -27.65 77.44 19.81
N ILE A 70 -26.88 76.84 20.72
CA ILE A 70 -25.41 77.01 20.73
C ILE A 70 -24.78 76.51 19.43
N THR A 71 -25.20 75.35 18.92
CA THR A 71 -24.66 74.80 17.66
C THR A 71 -25.09 75.62 16.45
N LYS A 72 -26.31 76.17 16.43
CA LYS A 72 -26.77 77.07 15.36
C LYS A 72 -25.97 78.37 15.32
N ASP A 73 -25.67 78.97 16.48
CA ASP A 73 -24.86 80.17 16.57
C ASP A 73 -23.39 79.93 16.19
N ILE A 74 -22.82 78.78 16.60
CA ILE A 74 -21.47 78.36 16.18
C ILE A 74 -21.40 78.20 14.66
N VAL A 75 -22.40 77.58 14.03
CA VAL A 75 -22.43 77.39 12.57
C VAL A 75 -22.62 78.73 11.83
N MET A 76 -23.44 79.64 12.36
CA MET A 76 -23.64 80.97 11.78
C MET A 76 -22.38 81.85 11.86
N ILE A 77 -21.66 81.81 12.98
CA ILE A 77 -20.41 82.55 13.18
C ILE A 77 -19.26 81.95 12.32
N SER A 78 -19.26 80.63 12.11
CA SER A 78 -18.19 79.93 11.37
C SER A 78 -18.26 80.05 9.85
N LYS A 79 -19.38 80.53 9.26
CA LYS A 79 -19.54 80.64 7.80
C LYS A 79 -18.52 81.57 7.13
N LYS A 80 -18.21 82.70 7.76
CA LYS A 80 -17.23 83.68 7.21
C LYS A 80 -15.77 83.21 7.31
N PRO A 81 -15.26 82.70 8.44
CA PRO A 81 -13.88 82.20 8.51
C PRO A 81 -13.65 80.97 7.63
N ILE A 82 -14.62 80.06 7.50
CA ILE A 82 -14.52 78.90 6.59
C ILE A 82 -14.44 79.37 5.12
N GLY A 83 -15.19 80.40 4.74
CA GLY A 83 -15.10 81.00 3.41
C GLY A 83 -13.71 81.58 3.12
N TRP A 84 -13.09 82.26 4.10
CA TRP A 84 -11.72 82.76 3.96
C TRP A 84 -10.70 81.63 3.83
N VAL A 85 -10.78 80.58 4.66
CA VAL A 85 -9.89 79.42 4.58
C VAL A 85 -10.01 78.70 3.22
N LEU A 86 -11.23 78.52 2.71
CA LEU A 86 -11.46 77.87 1.42
C LEU A 86 -10.91 78.72 0.26
N ALA A 87 -11.08 80.04 0.32
CA ALA A 87 -10.51 80.96 -0.67
C ALA A 87 -8.97 80.96 -0.62
N THR A 88 -8.36 80.96 0.57
CA THR A 88 -6.90 80.86 0.72
C THR A 88 -6.37 79.52 0.24
N TYR A 89 -7.08 78.42 0.53
CA TYR A 89 -6.74 77.08 0.04
C TYR A 89 -6.81 76.99 -1.49
N LEU A 90 -7.86 77.52 -2.12
CA LEU A 90 -8.00 77.54 -3.58
C LEU A 90 -6.93 78.44 -4.25
N VAL A 91 -6.56 79.56 -3.63
CA VAL A 91 -5.46 80.41 -4.10
C VAL A 91 -4.10 79.71 -3.94
N LEU A 92 -3.86 79.01 -2.82
CA LEU A 92 -2.64 78.21 -2.63
C LEU A 92 -2.57 77.00 -3.57
N MET A 93 -3.71 76.39 -3.92
CA MET A 93 -3.76 75.33 -4.92
C MET A 93 -3.50 75.88 -6.33
N ALA A 94 -4.04 77.05 -6.67
CA ALA A 94 -3.75 77.71 -7.95
C ALA A 94 -2.29 78.17 -8.05
N LEU A 95 -1.66 78.60 -6.95
CA LEU A 95 -0.25 78.98 -6.89
C LEU A 95 0.70 77.77 -6.88
N SER A 96 0.32 76.63 -6.28
CA SER A 96 1.13 75.39 -6.29
C SER A 96 0.94 74.54 -7.54
N GLY A 97 -0.17 74.67 -8.25
CA GLY A 97 -0.44 73.98 -9.52
C GLY A 97 0.34 74.52 -10.74
N THR A 98 1.21 75.53 -10.57
CA THR A 98 1.99 76.13 -11.67
C THR A 98 3.49 75.81 -11.66
N SER A 99 3.99 74.96 -10.75
CA SER A 99 5.43 74.63 -10.68
C SER A 99 5.87 73.24 -11.20
N GLU A 100 4.96 72.30 -11.51
CA GLU A 100 5.34 70.99 -12.11
C GLU A 100 5.02 70.85 -13.61
N LEU A 101 4.06 71.62 -14.15
CA LEU A 101 3.71 71.54 -15.58
C LEU A 101 4.55 72.47 -16.48
N PHE A 102 5.14 73.53 -15.90
CA PHE A 102 5.99 74.48 -16.63
C PHE A 102 7.40 73.92 -16.91
N VAL A 103 7.99 73.16 -15.96
CA VAL A 103 9.33 72.58 -16.12
C VAL A 103 9.35 71.48 -17.19
N ARG A 104 8.33 70.61 -17.22
CA ARG A 104 8.27 69.47 -18.16
C ARG A 104 7.95 69.88 -19.60
N THR A 105 7.18 70.95 -19.79
CA THR A 105 6.80 71.45 -21.12
C THR A 105 7.86 72.39 -21.71
N PHE A 106 8.58 73.17 -20.88
CA PHE A 106 9.61 74.11 -21.34
C PHE A 106 11.00 73.47 -21.52
N MET A 107 11.29 72.35 -20.84
CA MET A 107 12.58 71.63 -20.96
C MET A 107 12.56 70.50 -22.00
N SER A 108 11.39 70.11 -22.52
CA SER A 108 11.29 69.10 -23.57
C SER A 108 12.02 69.45 -24.87
N PRO A 109 12.08 70.72 -25.34
CA PRO A 109 12.89 71.10 -26.50
C PRO A 109 14.40 71.13 -26.22
N VAL A 110 14.80 71.19 -24.94
CA VAL A 110 16.20 71.28 -24.52
C VAL A 110 16.88 69.90 -24.57
N CYS A 111 16.14 68.80 -24.33
CA CYS A 111 16.63 67.43 -24.54
C CYS A 111 16.81 67.06 -26.03
N SER A 112 16.31 67.88 -26.98
CA SER A 112 16.40 67.64 -28.44
C SER A 112 17.50 68.44 -29.16
N LEU A 113 18.26 69.29 -28.45
CA LEU A 113 19.42 69.98 -29.01
C LEU A 113 20.65 69.03 -29.02
N PRO A 114 21.38 68.91 -30.14
CA PRO A 114 22.61 68.11 -30.17
C PRO A 114 23.63 68.66 -29.18
N LEU A 115 24.28 67.78 -28.41
CA LEU A 115 25.29 68.05 -27.36
C LEU A 115 24.78 68.39 -25.94
N ILE A 116 23.47 68.54 -25.70
CA ILE A 116 22.92 68.80 -24.34
C ILE A 116 22.33 67.54 -23.70
N SER A 117 21.78 66.59 -24.48
CA SER A 117 21.16 65.35 -23.98
C SER A 117 22.11 64.42 -23.22
N SER A 118 23.43 64.52 -23.43
CA SER A 118 24.44 63.67 -22.78
C SER A 118 24.98 64.24 -21.46
N ARG A 119 24.61 65.47 -21.07
CA ARG A 119 25.10 66.11 -19.83
C ARG A 119 24.04 66.36 -18.76
N ILE A 120 22.76 66.07 -19.04
CA ILE A 120 21.66 66.19 -18.08
C ILE A 120 21.11 64.78 -17.79
N GLU A 121 21.33 64.30 -16.57
CA GLU A 121 20.99 62.94 -16.08
C GLU A 121 19.50 62.57 -16.25
N TYR A 122 18.62 63.56 -16.40
CA TYR A 122 17.18 63.40 -16.55
C TYR A 122 16.72 62.94 -17.95
N CYS A 123 17.51 63.14 -19.02
CA CYS A 123 17.09 62.75 -20.39
C CYS A 123 17.45 61.27 -20.74
N ASN A 124 18.05 60.47 -19.84
CA ASN A 124 18.66 59.17 -20.17
C ASN A 124 17.99 57.93 -19.51
N ARG A 125 16.66 57.94 -19.34
CA ARG A 125 15.93 56.91 -18.56
C ARG A 125 15.39 55.70 -19.35
N ASP A 126 15.33 55.76 -20.69
CA ASP A 126 14.61 54.74 -21.48
C ASP A 126 15.44 53.50 -21.89
N GLU A 127 16.76 53.48 -21.68
CA GLU A 127 17.60 52.32 -22.02
C GLU A 127 17.72 51.27 -20.90
N LEU A 128 17.37 51.60 -19.64
CA LEU A 128 17.58 50.68 -18.50
C LEU A 128 16.46 49.63 -18.33
N SER A 129 15.24 49.91 -18.81
CA SER A 129 14.05 49.08 -18.57
C SER A 129 13.94 47.85 -19.48
N ARG A 130 14.66 47.80 -20.61
CA ARG A 130 14.63 46.66 -21.55
C ARG A 130 15.55 45.50 -21.20
N ARG A 131 16.44 45.62 -20.20
CA ARG A 131 17.43 44.57 -19.90
C ARG A 131 16.97 43.48 -18.93
N PHE A 132 15.81 43.60 -18.28
CA PHE A 132 15.44 42.66 -17.21
C PHE A 132 13.94 42.33 -17.23
N SER A 133 13.58 41.26 -17.95
CA SER A 133 12.27 40.61 -17.89
C SER A 133 12.46 39.16 -17.39
N PRO A 134 11.66 38.66 -16.43
CA PRO A 134 11.70 37.27 -15.99
C PRO A 134 11.37 36.29 -17.13
N ASP A 135 12.24 35.30 -17.32
CA ASP A 135 12.14 34.30 -18.38
C ASP A 135 11.25 33.12 -17.94
N PHE A 136 9.91 33.30 -18.03
CA PHE A 136 8.93 32.24 -17.73
C PHE A 136 9.13 30.95 -18.55
N PRO A 137 9.47 31.01 -19.85
CA PRO A 137 9.84 29.82 -20.61
C PRO A 137 10.92 28.98 -19.93
N LYS A 138 11.92 29.63 -19.31
CA LYS A 138 13.02 28.95 -18.63
C LYS A 138 12.63 28.29 -17.31
N LEU A 139 11.67 28.85 -16.57
CA LEU A 139 11.08 28.22 -15.37
C LEU A 139 10.23 26.99 -15.71
N VAL A 140 9.47 27.04 -16.80
CA VAL A 140 8.68 25.90 -17.27
C VAL A 140 9.58 24.78 -17.80
N SER A 141 10.69 25.11 -18.48
CA SER A 141 11.67 24.12 -18.92
C SER A 141 12.36 23.43 -17.75
N LEU A 142 12.74 24.15 -16.69
CA LEU A 142 13.30 23.54 -15.47
C LEU A 142 12.37 22.46 -14.88
N GLN A 143 11.06 22.73 -14.88
CA GLN A 143 10.07 21.82 -14.31
C GLN A 143 9.86 20.58 -15.17
N SER A 144 9.81 20.73 -16.50
CA SER A 144 9.72 19.60 -17.43
C SER A 144 10.94 18.67 -17.32
N ARG A 145 12.14 19.23 -17.14
CA ARG A 145 13.38 18.44 -16.99
C ARG A 145 13.40 17.61 -15.71
N LEU A 146 12.84 18.12 -14.61
CA LEU A 146 12.71 17.37 -13.36
C LEU A 146 11.71 16.20 -13.49
N GLU A 147 10.65 16.38 -14.27
CA GLU A 147 9.72 15.29 -14.61
C GLU A 147 10.41 14.19 -15.41
N ASP A 148 11.18 14.55 -16.44
CA ASP A 148 11.96 13.60 -17.23
C ASP A 148 12.99 12.84 -16.36
N VAL A 149 13.69 13.56 -15.46
CA VAL A 149 14.63 12.96 -14.49
C VAL A 149 13.95 11.91 -13.61
N MET A 150 12.71 12.15 -13.17
CA MET A 150 11.96 11.18 -12.38
C MET A 150 11.57 9.96 -13.21
N ASP A 151 11.03 10.14 -14.41
CA ASP A 151 10.58 9.06 -15.27
C ASP A 151 11.73 8.15 -15.72
N ASP A 152 12.88 8.73 -16.04
CA ASP A 152 14.09 7.98 -16.35
C ASP A 152 14.64 7.23 -15.13
N SER A 153 14.55 7.83 -13.93
CA SER A 153 15.01 7.19 -12.70
C SER A 153 14.18 5.96 -12.31
N ALA A 154 12.85 6.00 -12.44
CA ALA A 154 11.97 4.86 -12.16
C ALA A 154 12.24 3.70 -13.13
N SER A 155 12.46 4.02 -14.40
CA SER A 155 12.85 3.05 -15.42
C SER A 155 14.21 2.42 -15.09
N SER A 156 15.16 3.20 -14.57
CA SER A 156 16.47 2.70 -14.14
C SER A 156 16.38 1.74 -12.94
N SER A 157 15.49 1.98 -11.97
CA SER A 157 15.23 1.08 -10.84
C SER A 157 14.69 -0.28 -11.29
N ILE A 158 13.76 -0.28 -12.25
CA ILE A 158 13.20 -1.51 -12.84
C ILE A 158 14.30 -2.30 -13.55
N VAL A 159 15.09 -1.63 -14.39
CA VAL A 159 16.21 -2.28 -15.09
C VAL A 159 17.27 -2.81 -14.11
N ALA A 160 17.45 -2.17 -12.95
CA ALA A 160 18.34 -2.66 -11.92
C ALA A 160 17.90 -4.02 -11.34
N VAL A 161 16.59 -4.29 -11.26
CA VAL A 161 16.06 -5.61 -10.90
C VAL A 161 16.39 -6.63 -11.97
N ASP A 162 16.26 -6.28 -13.26
CA ASP A 162 16.60 -7.17 -14.38
C ASP A 162 18.12 -7.46 -14.45
N ILE A 163 18.97 -6.46 -14.21
CA ILE A 163 20.43 -6.63 -14.11
C ILE A 163 20.77 -7.57 -12.95
N LYS A 164 20.09 -7.47 -11.81
CA LYS A 164 20.28 -8.37 -10.67
C LYS A 164 19.83 -9.80 -10.98
N ASN A 165 18.69 -9.96 -11.67
CA ASN A 165 18.22 -11.28 -12.12
C ASN A 165 19.22 -11.93 -13.07
N SER A 166 19.81 -11.13 -13.96
CA SER A 166 20.78 -11.60 -14.93
C SER A 166 22.18 -11.85 -14.33
N GLU A 167 22.58 -11.06 -13.32
CA GLU A 167 23.78 -11.30 -12.49
C GLU A 167 23.73 -12.69 -11.85
N MET A 168 22.60 -13.06 -11.26
CA MET A 168 22.41 -14.39 -10.70
C MET A 168 22.61 -15.49 -11.75
N ALA A 169 22.12 -15.28 -12.97
CA ALA A 169 22.27 -16.25 -14.04
C ALA A 169 23.69 -16.29 -14.65
N VAL A 170 24.45 -15.19 -14.63
CA VAL A 170 25.88 -15.22 -15.02
C VAL A 170 26.74 -15.87 -13.94
N ARG A 171 26.41 -15.71 -12.66
CA ARG A 171 27.09 -16.44 -11.57
C ARG A 171 26.90 -17.95 -11.71
N ASP A 172 25.72 -18.37 -12.13
CA ASP A 172 25.43 -19.75 -12.49
C ASP A 172 26.29 -20.21 -13.69
N LEU A 173 26.39 -19.38 -14.74
CA LEU A 173 27.29 -19.62 -15.88
C LEU A 173 28.76 -19.76 -15.45
N THR A 174 29.25 -18.92 -14.52
CA THR A 174 30.61 -19.02 -13.99
C THR A 174 30.86 -20.40 -13.37
N THR A 175 29.87 -20.94 -12.67
CA THR A 175 29.94 -22.28 -12.08
C THR A 175 30.01 -23.36 -13.16
N LEU A 176 29.29 -23.20 -14.27
CA LEU A 176 29.35 -24.11 -15.42
C LEU A 176 30.70 -24.05 -16.16
N VAL A 177 31.31 -22.87 -16.28
CA VAL A 177 32.63 -22.71 -16.91
C VAL A 177 33.74 -23.34 -16.06
N LYS A 178 33.68 -23.23 -14.73
CA LYS A 178 34.65 -23.86 -13.80
C LYS A 178 34.81 -25.36 -14.02
N ILE A 179 33.71 -26.03 -14.37
CA ILE A 179 33.61 -27.48 -14.54
C ILE A 179 33.54 -27.90 -16.02
N SER A 180 33.96 -27.01 -16.91
CA SER A 180 34.02 -27.24 -18.36
C SER A 180 35.42 -27.71 -18.80
N THR A 181 35.51 -28.20 -20.04
CA THR A 181 36.78 -28.59 -20.68
C THR A 181 37.40 -27.47 -21.52
N LEU A 182 37.04 -26.20 -21.27
CA LEU A 182 37.57 -25.05 -22.02
C LEU A 182 39.05 -24.83 -21.66
N VAL A 183 39.84 -24.38 -22.63
CA VAL A 183 41.29 -24.19 -22.43
C VAL A 183 41.53 -22.95 -21.56
N ALA A 184 40.81 -21.87 -21.79
CA ALA A 184 40.81 -20.65 -21.00
C ALA A 184 39.80 -20.66 -19.83
N LYS A 185 39.36 -21.83 -19.35
CA LYS A 185 38.32 -21.93 -18.31
C LYS A 185 38.63 -21.10 -17.06
N ASP A 186 39.87 -21.10 -16.59
CA ASP A 186 40.24 -20.43 -15.34
C ASP A 186 40.22 -18.91 -15.51
N SER A 187 40.75 -18.41 -16.62
CA SER A 187 40.70 -16.99 -16.98
C SER A 187 39.27 -16.52 -17.26
N LEU A 188 38.43 -17.35 -17.90
CA LEU A 188 37.03 -17.02 -18.20
C LEU A 188 36.20 -16.99 -16.90
N VAL A 189 36.50 -17.89 -15.96
CA VAL A 189 35.88 -17.90 -14.63
C VAL A 189 36.26 -16.65 -13.84
N GLU A 190 37.52 -16.25 -13.86
CA GLU A 190 37.98 -15.02 -13.22
C GLU A 190 37.23 -13.80 -13.78
N ARG A 191 37.18 -13.66 -15.12
CA ARG A 191 36.44 -12.57 -15.78
C ARG A 191 34.94 -12.60 -15.49
N LEU A 192 34.30 -13.77 -15.50
CA LEU A 192 32.88 -13.88 -15.17
C LEU A 192 32.60 -13.55 -13.69
N ASN A 193 33.51 -13.88 -12.76
CA ASN A 193 33.38 -13.47 -11.36
C ASN A 193 33.52 -11.95 -11.20
N GLU A 194 34.51 -11.33 -11.85
CA GLU A 194 34.65 -9.87 -11.86
C GLU A 194 33.40 -9.19 -12.43
N PHE A 195 32.88 -9.71 -13.54
CA PHE A 195 31.65 -9.23 -14.15
C PHE A 195 30.45 -9.34 -13.20
N VAL A 196 30.30 -10.44 -12.46
CA VAL A 196 29.24 -10.60 -11.45
C VAL A 196 29.36 -9.56 -10.33
N VAL A 197 30.56 -9.29 -9.86
CA VAL A 197 30.82 -8.26 -8.84
C VAL A 197 30.46 -6.86 -9.36
N ASP A 198 30.86 -6.56 -10.59
CA ASP A 198 30.53 -5.29 -11.24
C ASP A 198 29.03 -5.16 -11.52
N ALA A 199 28.35 -6.24 -11.89
CA ALA A 199 26.92 -6.24 -12.20
C ALA A 199 26.08 -6.02 -10.95
N LYS A 200 26.48 -6.66 -9.86
CA LYS A 200 25.94 -6.45 -8.52
C LYS A 200 26.13 -5.01 -8.05
N THR A 201 27.30 -4.43 -8.32
CA THR A 201 27.61 -3.04 -7.96
C THR A 201 26.78 -2.06 -8.77
N ALA A 202 26.68 -2.25 -10.09
CA ALA A 202 25.85 -1.42 -10.97
C ALA A 202 24.36 -1.50 -10.61
N GLY A 203 23.80 -2.70 -10.41
CA GLY A 203 22.39 -2.86 -10.02
C GLY A 203 22.07 -2.18 -8.68
N ARG A 204 22.98 -2.25 -7.69
CA ARG A 204 22.82 -1.54 -6.42
C ARG A 204 22.90 -0.03 -6.56
N ASN A 205 23.86 0.46 -7.34
CA ASN A 205 24.05 1.90 -7.54
C ASN A 205 22.85 2.51 -8.27
N LEU A 206 22.27 1.80 -9.26
CA LEU A 206 21.04 2.19 -9.93
C LEU A 206 19.83 2.26 -8.98
N GLN A 207 19.61 1.21 -8.16
CA GLN A 207 18.52 1.24 -7.17
C GLN A 207 18.68 2.35 -6.13
N ARG A 208 19.92 2.64 -5.71
CA ARG A 208 20.20 3.74 -4.77
C ARG A 208 19.99 5.09 -5.43
N PHE A 209 20.40 5.22 -6.69
CA PHE A 209 20.24 6.44 -7.48
C PHE A 209 18.76 6.80 -7.66
N GLY A 210 17.90 5.85 -8.08
CA GLY A 210 16.46 6.08 -8.17
C GLY A 210 15.84 6.53 -6.84
N GLY A 211 16.24 5.91 -5.72
CA GLY A 211 15.80 6.33 -4.39
C GLY A 211 16.25 7.75 -3.98
N ARG A 212 17.47 8.15 -4.37
CA ARG A 212 18.01 9.49 -4.07
C ARG A 212 17.44 10.58 -4.96
N VAL A 213 17.16 10.28 -6.23
CA VAL A 213 16.41 11.17 -7.13
C VAL A 213 15.03 11.43 -6.54
N GLY A 214 14.32 10.38 -6.11
CA GLY A 214 13.04 10.51 -5.42
C GLY A 214 13.11 11.40 -4.18
N GLY A 215 14.08 11.16 -3.29
CA GLY A 215 14.27 11.97 -2.08
C GLY A 215 14.65 13.43 -2.36
N ALA A 216 15.41 13.70 -3.43
CA ALA A 216 15.73 15.06 -3.85
C ALA A 216 14.50 15.82 -4.35
N VAL A 217 13.62 15.17 -5.10
CA VAL A 217 12.34 15.76 -5.53
C VAL A 217 11.46 16.06 -4.32
N ASP A 218 11.35 15.12 -3.37
CA ASP A 218 10.56 15.31 -2.15
C ASP A 218 11.07 16.53 -1.35
N GLN A 219 12.39 16.73 -1.28
CA GLN A 219 13.01 17.92 -0.67
C GLN A 219 12.71 19.22 -1.43
N ILE A 220 12.77 19.19 -2.77
CA ILE A 220 12.45 20.34 -3.62
C ILE A 220 10.98 20.75 -3.46
N VAL A 221 10.07 19.78 -3.46
CA VAL A 221 8.63 20.00 -3.24
C VAL A 221 8.38 20.61 -1.86
N ALA A 222 8.93 20.03 -0.80
CA ALA A 222 8.77 20.55 0.56
C ALA A 222 9.32 21.99 0.71
N MET A 223 10.43 22.30 0.04
CA MET A 223 10.98 23.65 0.01
C MET A 223 10.07 24.62 -0.75
N ASN A 224 9.56 24.23 -1.92
CA ASN A 224 8.64 25.06 -2.71
C ASN A 224 7.36 25.36 -1.94
N GLU A 225 6.78 24.39 -1.23
CA GLU A 225 5.62 24.58 -0.37
C GLU A 225 5.92 25.55 0.79
N TYR A 226 7.10 25.43 1.42
CA TYR A 226 7.53 26.33 2.49
C TYR A 226 7.66 27.78 1.98
N VAL A 227 8.30 27.99 0.83
CA VAL A 227 8.46 29.31 0.19
C VAL A 227 7.11 29.89 -0.21
N LEU A 228 6.22 29.09 -0.80
CA LEU A 228 4.86 29.50 -1.18
C LEU A 228 4.06 29.98 0.03
N LYS A 229 4.07 29.22 1.13
CA LYS A 229 3.35 29.57 2.37
C LYS A 229 3.87 30.88 2.96
N LEU A 230 5.17 31.13 2.88
CA LEU A 230 5.77 32.37 3.37
C LEU A 230 5.44 33.59 2.49
N LEU A 231 5.48 33.42 1.17
CA LEU A 231 5.09 34.48 0.22
C LEU A 231 3.61 34.85 0.36
N GLU A 232 2.73 33.87 0.55
CA GLU A 232 1.31 34.11 0.82
C GLU A 232 1.09 34.87 2.12
N ASN A 233 1.81 34.52 3.20
CA ASN A 233 1.74 35.26 4.47
C ASN A 233 2.23 36.70 4.30
N THR A 234 3.30 36.91 3.52
CA THR A 234 3.86 38.23 3.22
C THR A 234 2.92 39.09 2.37
N ALA A 235 2.21 38.47 1.41
CA ALA A 235 1.19 39.13 0.59
C ALA A 235 -0.05 39.54 1.42
N LYS A 236 -0.51 38.68 2.33
CA LYS A 236 -1.62 38.98 3.26
C LYS A 236 -1.29 40.13 4.20
N ASP A 237 -0.07 40.17 4.74
CA ASP A 237 0.42 41.28 5.58
C ASP A 237 0.50 42.61 4.81
N SER A 238 0.87 42.56 3.53
CA SER A 238 0.95 43.75 2.66
C SER A 238 -0.43 44.34 2.38
N GLN A 239 -1.46 43.50 2.18
CA GLN A 239 -2.86 43.95 2.05
C GLN A 239 -3.41 44.54 3.36
N ALA A 240 -3.01 44.02 4.52
CA ALA A 240 -3.42 44.54 5.83
C ALA A 240 -2.86 45.95 6.13
N GLN A 241 -1.74 46.36 5.51
CA GLN A 241 -1.24 47.75 5.59
C GLN A 241 -1.93 48.71 4.61
N ILE A 242 -2.51 48.20 3.51
CA ILE A 242 -3.26 49.01 2.52
C ILE A 242 -4.68 49.34 3.03
N SER A 243 -5.24 48.52 3.93
CA SER A 243 -6.47 48.82 4.68
C SER A 243 -6.23 49.77 5.86
N SER A 244 -5.47 50.84 5.64
CA SER A 244 -5.41 51.95 6.58
C SER A 244 -6.68 52.78 6.45
N GLY A 245 -7.49 52.79 7.52
CA GLY A 245 -8.73 53.57 7.60
C GLY A 245 -8.51 55.07 7.34
N PRO A 246 -9.56 55.83 7.00
CA PRO A 246 -9.49 57.19 6.47
C PRO A 246 -8.67 58.17 7.33
N VAL A 247 -8.59 57.95 8.65
CA VAL A 247 -7.84 58.78 9.61
C VAL A 247 -6.32 58.68 9.41
N GLN A 248 -5.80 57.50 9.07
CA GLN A 248 -4.35 57.28 8.94
C GLN A 248 -3.79 57.85 7.61
N ARG A 249 -4.62 57.86 6.55
CA ARG A 249 -4.27 58.52 5.27
C ARG A 249 -4.12 60.03 5.42
N VAL A 250 -4.96 60.64 6.26
CA VAL A 250 -4.88 62.07 6.59
C VAL A 250 -3.64 62.37 7.43
N MET A 251 -3.31 61.54 8.44
CA MET A 251 -2.08 61.72 9.22
C MET A 251 -0.80 61.64 8.39
N ASN A 252 -0.73 60.72 7.43
CA ASN A 252 0.44 60.59 6.54
C ASN A 252 0.56 61.75 5.53
N ALA A 253 -0.54 62.45 5.21
CA ALA A 253 -0.54 63.60 4.32
C ALA A 253 -0.14 64.92 5.01
N VAL A 254 -0.18 64.99 6.35
CA VAL A 254 -0.03 66.23 7.12
C VAL A 254 1.21 66.23 8.05
N SER A 255 1.95 65.11 8.14
CA SER A 255 3.22 65.06 8.89
C SER A 255 4.42 65.51 8.03
N PRO A 256 5.26 66.46 8.50
CA PRO A 256 6.49 66.84 7.80
C PRO A 256 7.63 65.82 7.99
N ILE A 257 7.40 64.76 8.78
CA ILE A 257 8.32 63.66 8.98
C ILE A 257 7.76 62.44 8.27
N LYS A 258 8.35 62.08 7.11
CA LYS A 258 8.17 60.76 6.49
C LYS A 258 8.74 59.71 7.43
N VAL A 259 7.90 59.08 8.26
CA VAL A 259 8.27 57.85 8.96
C VAL A 259 8.56 56.80 7.88
N SER A 260 9.73 56.20 7.96
CA SER A 260 10.43 55.50 6.90
C SER A 260 9.75 54.20 6.41
N GLY A 261 8.76 54.33 5.54
CA GLY A 261 8.31 53.26 4.64
C GLY A 261 9.46 52.53 3.89
N PRO A 262 10.56 53.20 3.48
CA PRO A 262 11.65 52.54 2.76
C PRO A 262 12.46 51.52 3.60
N GLN A 263 12.55 51.69 4.92
CA GLN A 263 13.41 50.85 5.76
C GLN A 263 12.78 49.50 6.11
N VAL A 264 11.47 49.45 6.37
CA VAL A 264 10.74 48.20 6.63
C VAL A 264 10.66 47.35 5.36
N ILE A 265 10.45 47.98 4.20
CA ILE A 265 10.44 47.32 2.89
C ILE A 265 11.84 46.80 2.53
N ALA A 266 12.91 47.53 2.85
CA ALA A 266 14.29 47.08 2.62
C ALA A 266 14.72 45.92 3.53
N ALA A 267 14.30 45.90 4.81
CA ALA A 267 14.59 44.79 5.72
C ALA A 267 13.87 43.50 5.29
N ARG A 268 12.58 43.60 4.91
CA ARG A 268 11.81 42.46 4.38
C ARG A 268 12.35 41.96 3.03
N ARG A 269 12.85 42.86 2.17
CA ARG A 269 13.54 42.52 0.91
C ARG A 269 14.77 41.64 1.17
N LYS A 270 15.58 42.01 2.15
CA LYS A 270 16.80 41.27 2.51
C LYS A 270 16.50 39.88 3.07
N GLU A 271 15.40 39.72 3.79
CA GLU A 271 14.97 38.43 4.34
C GLU A 271 14.56 37.45 3.23
N VAL A 272 13.64 37.86 2.34
CA VAL A 272 13.20 37.05 1.19
C VAL A 272 14.37 36.71 0.26
N GLU A 273 15.27 37.67 0.03
CA GLU A 273 16.49 37.47 -0.76
C GLU A 273 17.43 36.43 -0.11
N THR A 274 17.65 36.52 1.20
CA THR A 274 18.52 35.57 1.93
C THR A 274 17.96 34.14 1.85
N MET A 275 16.64 33.97 2.00
CA MET A 275 16.00 32.65 1.92
C MET A 275 15.99 32.09 0.49
N TRP A 276 15.79 32.93 -0.52
CA TRP A 276 15.89 32.51 -1.92
C TRP A 276 17.29 31.97 -2.25
N TYR A 277 18.34 32.67 -1.81
CA TYR A 277 19.72 32.20 -1.99
C TYR A 277 20.01 30.92 -1.21
N GLN A 278 19.44 30.75 -0.01
CA GLN A 278 19.57 29.52 0.76
C GLN A 278 18.87 28.34 0.06
N ALA A 279 17.61 28.52 -0.38
CA ALA A 279 16.83 27.50 -1.06
C ALA A 279 17.48 27.06 -2.38
N THR A 280 17.83 28.03 -3.24
CA THR A 280 18.51 27.74 -4.52
C THR A 280 19.90 27.12 -4.30
N GLY A 281 20.63 27.54 -3.27
CA GLY A 281 21.91 26.93 -2.90
C GLY A 281 21.78 25.47 -2.44
N MET A 282 20.72 25.13 -1.69
CA MET A 282 20.44 23.75 -1.28
C MET A 282 20.02 22.87 -2.47
N MET A 283 19.21 23.41 -3.39
CA MET A 283 18.81 22.71 -4.63
C MET A 283 20.03 22.41 -5.51
N ASP A 284 20.90 23.41 -5.70
CA ASP A 284 22.15 23.25 -6.45
C ASP A 284 23.07 22.18 -5.82
N ALA A 285 23.26 22.21 -4.50
CA ALA A 285 24.05 21.19 -3.80
C ALA A 285 23.47 19.78 -3.96
N THR A 286 22.14 19.66 -3.94
CA THR A 286 21.43 18.38 -4.12
C THR A 286 21.58 17.86 -5.55
N ILE A 287 21.42 18.73 -6.55
CA ILE A 287 21.57 18.40 -7.98
C ILE A 287 23.01 17.99 -8.29
N ARG A 288 24.02 18.74 -7.80
CA ARG A 288 25.44 18.39 -7.98
C ARG A 288 25.78 17.02 -7.41
N LYS A 289 25.18 16.66 -6.27
CA LYS A 289 25.34 15.32 -5.70
C LYS A 289 24.74 14.23 -6.60
N LEU A 290 23.54 14.46 -7.15
CA LEU A 290 22.91 13.53 -8.10
C LEU A 290 23.71 13.40 -9.41
N ILE A 291 24.28 14.50 -9.92
CA ILE A 291 25.17 14.49 -11.09
C ILE A 291 26.35 13.54 -10.84
N HIS A 292 27.05 13.71 -9.71
CA HIS A 292 28.19 12.86 -9.37
C HIS A 292 27.81 11.38 -9.24
N GLU A 293 26.62 11.09 -8.71
CA GLU A 293 26.11 9.72 -8.62
C GLU A 293 25.70 9.14 -9.96
N ALA A 294 25.13 9.94 -10.86
CA ALA A 294 24.82 9.53 -12.23
C ALA A 294 26.10 9.22 -13.01
N GLU A 295 27.15 10.05 -12.87
CA GLU A 295 28.48 9.80 -13.46
C GLU A 295 29.08 8.49 -12.94
N ALA A 296 29.02 8.23 -11.63
CA ALA A 296 29.48 6.97 -11.04
C ALA A 296 28.70 5.76 -11.57
N ASN A 297 27.40 5.89 -11.81
CA ASN A 297 26.58 4.85 -12.41
C ASN A 297 26.96 4.58 -13.88
N ILE A 298 27.22 5.61 -14.67
CA ILE A 298 27.69 5.47 -16.06
C ILE A 298 29.02 4.71 -16.09
N ILE A 299 29.98 5.10 -15.23
CA ILE A 299 31.27 4.41 -15.12
C ILE A 299 31.08 2.92 -14.79
N ALA A 300 30.17 2.59 -13.85
CA ALA A 300 29.87 1.20 -13.51
C ALA A 300 29.23 0.42 -14.68
N LEU A 301 28.34 1.07 -15.46
CA LEU A 301 27.70 0.47 -16.62
C LEU A 301 28.66 0.30 -17.81
N ASP A 302 29.64 1.19 -17.97
CA ASP A 302 30.69 1.07 -19.00
C ASP A 302 31.73 0.02 -18.63
N LYS A 303 32.04 -0.12 -17.33
CA LYS A 303 32.86 -1.21 -16.84
C LYS A 303 32.22 -2.57 -17.17
N LEU A 304 30.90 -2.69 -17.05
CA LEU A 304 30.17 -3.89 -17.46
C LEU A 304 30.26 -4.18 -18.95
N GLU A 305 30.17 -3.16 -19.81
CA GLU A 305 30.34 -3.35 -21.25
C GLU A 305 31.76 -3.81 -21.58
N SER A 306 32.76 -3.17 -20.98
CA SER A 306 34.17 -3.56 -21.14
C SER A 306 34.41 -5.02 -20.73
N GLN A 307 33.83 -5.45 -19.61
CA GLN A 307 33.92 -6.85 -19.16
C GLN A 307 33.18 -7.81 -20.12
N LEU A 308 32.01 -7.42 -20.66
CA LEU A 308 31.31 -8.23 -21.66
C LEU A 308 32.07 -8.34 -22.98
N ASP A 309 32.76 -7.28 -23.41
CA ASP A 309 33.59 -7.29 -24.60
C ASP A 309 34.81 -8.20 -24.41
N LEU A 310 35.48 -8.12 -23.25
CA LEU A 310 36.56 -9.03 -22.89
C LEU A 310 36.11 -10.50 -22.82
N ILE A 311 34.96 -10.77 -22.19
CA ILE A 311 34.37 -12.11 -22.13
C ILE A 311 34.06 -12.61 -23.54
N ASN A 312 33.47 -11.78 -24.41
CA ASN A 312 33.20 -12.13 -25.80
C ASN A 312 34.49 -12.40 -26.59
N GLU A 313 35.54 -11.58 -26.41
CA GLU A 313 36.83 -11.79 -27.05
C GLU A 313 37.48 -13.11 -26.61
N MET A 314 37.41 -13.44 -25.32
CA MET A 314 37.90 -14.71 -24.79
C MET A 314 37.12 -15.90 -25.34
N ILE A 315 35.78 -15.78 -25.46
CA ILE A 315 34.93 -16.81 -26.08
C ILE A 315 35.25 -16.96 -27.57
N LEU A 316 35.52 -15.87 -28.30
CA LEU A 316 35.86 -15.89 -29.73
C LEU A 316 37.25 -16.48 -29.98
N ARG A 317 38.24 -16.24 -29.10
CA ARG A 317 39.58 -16.84 -29.18
C ARG A 317 39.56 -18.35 -28.88
N GLU A 318 38.70 -18.81 -27.97
CA GLU A 318 38.40 -20.24 -27.79
C GLU A 318 37.73 -20.83 -29.05
N ASP A 319 36.87 -20.06 -29.72
CA ASP A 319 36.20 -20.46 -30.96
C ASP A 319 37.18 -20.62 -32.13
N GLU A 320 38.27 -19.84 -32.23
CA GLU A 320 39.33 -20.07 -33.23
C GLU A 320 40.04 -21.42 -33.05
N GLY A 321 40.29 -21.83 -31.80
CA GLY A 321 40.86 -23.15 -31.47
C GLY A 321 39.90 -24.31 -31.74
N ILE A 322 38.58 -24.07 -31.63
CA ILE A 322 37.53 -25.06 -31.92
C ILE A 322 37.22 -25.11 -33.42
N ARG A 323 37.21 -23.98 -34.12
CA ARG A 323 36.86 -23.86 -35.55
C ARG A 323 37.93 -24.44 -36.47
N ALA A 324 39.21 -24.32 -36.09
CA ALA A 324 40.32 -25.00 -36.76
C ALA A 324 40.24 -26.54 -36.66
N LYS A 325 39.67 -27.08 -35.57
CA LYS A 325 39.39 -28.53 -35.43
C LYS A 325 38.00 -28.93 -35.94
N ALA A 326 37.05 -28.00 -35.98
CA ALA A 326 35.69 -28.26 -36.42
C ALA A 326 35.62 -28.41 -37.93
N GLU A 327 36.37 -27.67 -38.74
CA GLU A 327 36.34 -27.85 -40.21
C GLU A 327 36.98 -29.18 -40.66
N GLU A 328 38.00 -29.68 -39.95
CA GLU A 328 38.62 -30.99 -40.19
C GLU A 328 37.68 -32.15 -39.79
N VAL A 329 36.87 -31.96 -38.73
CA VAL A 329 35.90 -32.96 -38.24
C VAL A 329 34.54 -32.86 -38.94
N LEU A 330 34.11 -31.68 -39.41
CA LEU A 330 32.85 -31.46 -40.12
C LEU A 330 32.83 -32.09 -41.52
N GLY A 331 34.00 -32.34 -42.12
CA GLY A 331 34.10 -33.10 -43.37
C GLY A 331 33.86 -34.62 -43.20
N GLU A 332 34.33 -35.21 -42.10
CA GLU A 332 34.27 -36.67 -41.90
C GLU A 332 33.08 -37.15 -41.05
N LEU A 333 32.59 -36.34 -40.11
CA LEU A 333 31.50 -36.76 -39.20
C LEU A 333 30.08 -36.45 -39.72
N TRP A 334 29.92 -35.48 -40.62
CA TRP A 334 28.61 -35.06 -41.13
C TRP A 334 27.94 -36.13 -42.01
N THR A 335 28.74 -37.01 -42.59
CA THR A 335 28.28 -38.07 -43.49
C THR A 335 27.78 -39.31 -42.75
N LYS A 336 28.06 -39.47 -41.45
CA LYS A 336 27.77 -40.74 -40.76
C LYS A 336 26.83 -40.69 -39.56
N LEU A 337 26.77 -39.64 -38.75
CA LEU A 337 25.91 -39.67 -37.56
C LEU A 337 25.38 -38.28 -37.23
N GLY A 338 24.12 -38.03 -37.58
CA GLY A 338 23.40 -36.82 -37.17
C GLY A 338 23.45 -36.67 -35.64
N GLY A 339 24.20 -35.68 -35.16
CA GLY A 339 24.45 -35.51 -33.73
C GLY A 339 24.82 -34.09 -33.32
N ASN A 340 24.10 -33.61 -32.30
CA ASN A 340 24.48 -32.54 -31.35
C ASN A 340 23.86 -31.13 -31.48
N LYS A 341 22.54 -31.05 -31.71
CA LYS A 341 21.74 -29.82 -31.53
C LYS A 341 21.73 -29.28 -30.08
N LYS A 342 21.88 -30.13 -29.05
CA LYS A 342 21.73 -29.73 -27.63
C LYS A 342 22.93 -28.93 -27.09
N LYS A 343 24.17 -29.31 -27.43
CA LYS A 343 25.36 -28.56 -27.02
C LYS A 343 25.41 -27.17 -27.68
N LEU A 344 25.00 -27.10 -28.96
CA LEU A 344 24.84 -25.84 -29.70
C LEU A 344 23.75 -24.92 -29.09
N ASN A 345 22.64 -25.50 -28.62
CA ASN A 345 21.56 -24.74 -27.97
C ASN A 345 21.98 -24.18 -26.61
N SER A 346 22.77 -24.90 -25.81
CA SER A 346 23.30 -24.40 -24.54
C SER A 346 24.21 -23.18 -24.75
N PHE A 347 25.12 -23.23 -25.73
CA PHE A 347 25.95 -22.06 -26.09
C PHE A 347 25.12 -20.89 -26.62
N ARG A 348 24.06 -21.15 -27.40
CA ARG A 348 23.11 -20.11 -27.83
C ARG A 348 22.37 -19.48 -26.65
N SER A 349 21.93 -20.27 -25.66
CA SER A 349 21.26 -19.77 -24.45
C SER A 349 22.18 -18.92 -23.58
N HIS A 350 23.44 -19.29 -23.39
CA HIS A 350 24.41 -18.47 -22.65
C HIS A 350 24.76 -17.17 -23.39
N ARG A 351 24.87 -17.22 -24.72
CA ARG A 351 25.07 -16.02 -25.53
C ARG A 351 23.83 -15.11 -25.52
N MET A 352 22.62 -15.67 -25.47
CA MET A 352 21.39 -14.90 -25.28
C MET A 352 21.40 -14.19 -23.92
N LEU A 353 21.83 -14.86 -22.85
CA LEU A 353 21.89 -14.27 -21.51
C LEU A 353 22.87 -13.09 -21.41
N LEU A 354 24.06 -13.23 -21.99
CA LEU A 354 25.03 -12.12 -22.08
C LEU A 354 24.50 -10.97 -22.96
N ASN A 355 23.73 -11.28 -24.00
CA ASN A 355 23.10 -10.28 -24.86
C ASN A 355 21.90 -9.59 -24.19
N GLU A 356 21.14 -10.29 -23.35
CA GLU A 356 20.10 -9.72 -22.49
C GLU A 356 20.72 -8.72 -21.52
N ILE A 357 21.85 -9.05 -20.89
CA ILE A 357 22.56 -8.09 -20.02
C ILE A 357 23.06 -6.89 -20.81
N ARG A 358 23.62 -7.09 -22.02
CA ARG A 358 24.00 -5.96 -22.88
C ARG A 358 22.79 -5.07 -23.19
N THR A 359 21.61 -5.68 -23.38
CA THR A 359 20.35 -4.95 -23.63
C THR A 359 19.88 -4.19 -22.38
N TYR A 360 19.87 -4.81 -21.21
CA TYR A 360 19.51 -4.16 -19.95
C TYR A 360 20.47 -3.04 -19.60
N ARG A 361 21.79 -3.28 -19.69
CA ARG A 361 22.81 -2.25 -19.51
C ARG A 361 22.63 -1.09 -20.48
N LYS A 362 22.36 -1.36 -21.77
CA LYS A 362 22.12 -0.30 -22.77
C LYS A 362 20.90 0.56 -22.42
N ARG A 363 19.82 -0.07 -21.94
CA ARG A 363 18.63 0.64 -21.45
C ARG A 363 18.94 1.46 -20.19
N ALA A 364 19.64 0.87 -19.21
CA ALA A 364 20.06 1.57 -18.00
C ALA A 364 20.96 2.77 -18.32
N LEU A 365 21.94 2.60 -19.21
CA LEU A 365 22.83 3.67 -19.64
C LEU A 365 22.02 4.79 -20.30
N ALA A 366 21.10 4.47 -21.21
CA ALA A 366 20.25 5.48 -21.85
C ALA A 366 19.47 6.32 -20.81
N HIS A 367 18.85 5.66 -19.82
CA HIS A 367 18.12 6.35 -18.77
C HIS A 367 19.03 7.18 -17.86
N VAL A 368 20.18 6.66 -17.41
CA VAL A 368 21.11 7.38 -16.53
C VAL A 368 21.80 8.53 -17.27
N SER A 369 22.21 8.35 -18.52
CA SER A 369 22.80 9.40 -19.35
C SER A 369 21.79 10.50 -19.68
N SER A 370 20.55 10.13 -19.99
CA SER A 370 19.45 11.09 -20.13
C SER A 370 19.27 11.89 -18.83
N THR A 371 19.18 11.19 -17.69
CA THR A 371 19.07 11.81 -16.37
C THR A 371 20.23 12.77 -16.09
N LEU A 372 21.47 12.38 -16.41
CA LEU A 372 22.67 13.22 -16.22
C LEU A 372 22.60 14.50 -17.06
N VAL A 373 22.24 14.39 -18.35
CA VAL A 373 22.10 15.56 -19.24
C VAL A 373 21.03 16.51 -18.70
N GLN A 374 19.91 15.97 -18.21
CA GLN A 374 18.86 16.78 -17.62
C GLN A 374 19.31 17.45 -16.32
N LEU A 375 20.00 16.74 -15.43
CA LEU A 375 20.56 17.30 -14.19
C LEU A 375 21.62 18.38 -14.44
N GLN A 376 22.50 18.20 -15.43
CA GLN A 376 23.48 19.21 -15.84
C GLN A 376 22.80 20.45 -16.42
N GLY A 377 21.76 20.26 -17.24
CA GLY A 377 20.92 21.34 -17.73
C GLY A 377 20.23 22.10 -16.59
N LEU A 378 19.66 21.38 -15.61
CA LEU A 378 19.05 21.96 -14.41
C LEU A 378 20.05 22.78 -13.59
N SER A 379 21.28 22.29 -13.40
CA SER A 379 22.32 23.03 -12.67
C SER A 379 22.74 24.30 -13.42
N ALA A 380 22.94 24.23 -14.73
CA ALA A 380 23.29 25.40 -15.56
C ALA A 380 22.16 26.45 -15.58
N ASP A 381 20.91 26.00 -15.66
CA ASP A 381 19.74 26.87 -15.64
C ASP A 381 19.53 27.50 -14.25
N LEU A 382 19.79 26.78 -13.16
CA LEU A 382 19.77 27.32 -11.79
C LEU A 382 20.88 28.34 -11.55
N ASP A 383 22.09 28.10 -12.07
CA ASP A 383 23.21 29.04 -11.99
C ASP A 383 22.92 30.32 -12.80
N ASP A 384 22.35 30.21 -14.00
CA ASP A 384 21.90 31.35 -14.81
C ASP A 384 20.75 32.11 -14.13
N LEU A 385 19.81 31.40 -13.50
CA LEU A 385 18.70 32.01 -12.78
C LEU A 385 19.18 32.71 -11.49
N ARG A 386 20.17 32.16 -10.79
CA ARG A 386 20.83 32.81 -9.65
C ARG A 386 21.58 34.09 -10.07
N GLN A 387 22.14 34.12 -11.28
CA GLN A 387 22.84 35.29 -11.83
C GLN A 387 21.88 36.35 -12.41
N ARG A 388 20.71 35.95 -12.91
CA ARG A 388 19.71 36.86 -13.54
C ARG A 388 18.65 37.37 -12.57
N VAL A 389 18.31 36.61 -11.53
CA VAL A 389 17.45 37.05 -10.42
C VAL A 389 18.29 37.88 -9.45
N VAL A 390 18.92 38.95 -9.94
CA VAL A 390 19.53 39.97 -9.10
C VAL A 390 18.46 41.01 -8.81
N THR A 391 17.97 40.98 -7.56
CA THR A 391 16.97 41.86 -6.95
C THR A 391 15.56 41.78 -7.56
N PRO A 392 14.53 41.30 -6.83
CA PRO A 392 13.18 41.45 -7.31
C PRO A 392 12.77 42.92 -7.21
N THR A 393 12.31 43.47 -8.34
CA THR A 393 11.54 44.71 -8.47
C THR A 393 10.20 44.57 -7.74
N LEU A 394 10.24 44.33 -6.42
CA LEU A 394 9.07 44.43 -5.56
C LEU A 394 8.93 45.91 -5.21
N ALA A 395 7.98 46.56 -5.89
CA ALA A 395 7.64 47.98 -5.85
C ALA A 395 8.45 48.91 -6.78
N GLY A 396 8.16 48.81 -8.08
CA GLY A 396 8.18 49.96 -8.99
C GLY A 396 6.91 49.90 -9.83
N GLU A 397 6.11 50.96 -9.87
CA GLU A 397 4.82 51.03 -10.58
C GLU A 397 4.93 50.86 -12.11
N GLU A 398 6.12 50.70 -12.68
CA GLU A 398 6.31 50.51 -14.12
C GLU A 398 7.25 49.33 -14.39
N ALA A 399 6.65 48.24 -14.90
CA ALA A 399 7.27 47.00 -15.41
C ALA A 399 7.88 46.01 -14.39
N GLY A 400 7.03 45.18 -13.78
CA GLY A 400 7.40 43.92 -13.12
C GLY A 400 6.16 43.02 -12.97
N ILE A 401 6.25 41.71 -13.26
CA ILE A 401 5.10 40.79 -13.20
C ILE A 401 4.53 40.71 -11.76
N PRO A 402 3.19 40.69 -11.57
CA PRO A 402 2.59 40.58 -10.25
C PRO A 402 3.01 39.32 -9.48
N LEU A 403 3.18 39.44 -8.16
CA LEU A 403 3.61 38.35 -7.26
C LEU A 403 2.68 37.12 -7.36
N GLU A 404 1.39 37.35 -7.61
CA GLU A 404 0.35 36.35 -7.76
C GLU A 404 0.63 35.41 -8.95
N VAL A 405 1.21 35.92 -10.04
CA VAL A 405 1.56 35.13 -11.23
C VAL A 405 2.77 34.23 -10.94
N HIS A 406 3.73 34.71 -10.14
CA HIS A 406 4.87 33.91 -9.71
C HIS A 406 4.45 32.79 -8.74
N ILE A 407 3.57 33.10 -7.78
CA ILE A 407 2.99 32.12 -6.86
C ILE A 407 2.22 31.04 -7.64
N GLY A 408 1.35 31.43 -8.58
CA GLY A 408 0.58 30.48 -9.40
C GLY A 408 1.44 29.57 -10.29
N SER A 409 2.59 30.06 -10.79
CA SER A 409 3.53 29.24 -11.57
C SER A 409 4.27 28.21 -10.71
N MET A 410 4.66 28.59 -9.49
CA MET A 410 5.30 27.67 -8.53
C MET A 410 4.33 26.61 -8.01
N GLN A 411 3.07 26.97 -7.76
CA GLN A 411 2.01 26.03 -7.36
C GLN A 411 1.79 24.95 -8.44
N LYS A 412 1.53 25.37 -9.68
CA LYS A 412 1.37 24.43 -10.82
C LYS A 412 2.63 23.59 -11.11
N GLY A 413 3.81 24.11 -10.82
CA GLY A 413 5.07 23.36 -10.90
C GLY A 413 5.15 22.25 -9.86
N THR A 414 4.77 22.58 -8.63
CA THR A 414 4.80 21.64 -7.49
C THR A 414 3.76 20.53 -7.66
N GLU A 415 2.55 20.88 -8.12
CA GLU A 415 1.48 19.91 -8.43
C GLU A 415 1.92 18.90 -9.49
N ARG A 416 2.51 19.34 -10.61
CA ARG A 416 3.02 18.43 -11.66
C ARG A 416 4.14 17.52 -11.17
N LEU A 417 5.04 18.02 -10.32
CA LEU A 417 6.09 17.18 -9.73
C LEU A 417 5.52 16.12 -8.80
N LEU A 418 4.51 16.47 -7.99
CA LEU A 418 3.78 15.50 -7.15
C LEU A 418 3.06 14.45 -7.99
N GLU A 419 2.40 14.85 -9.08
CA GLU A 419 1.75 13.91 -10.01
C GLU A 419 2.76 12.99 -10.72
N GLY A 420 3.86 13.55 -11.25
CA GLY A 420 4.95 12.77 -11.85
C GLY A 420 5.55 11.76 -10.86
N ARG A 421 5.79 12.21 -9.61
CA ARG A 421 6.29 11.37 -8.52
C ARG A 421 5.35 10.22 -8.19
N LYS A 422 4.04 10.48 -8.17
CA LYS A 422 3.01 9.46 -7.95
C LYS A 422 3.02 8.39 -9.05
N ARG A 423 3.03 8.80 -10.33
CA ARG A 423 3.06 7.86 -11.47
C ARG A 423 4.31 6.97 -11.48
N ALA A 424 5.48 7.54 -11.15
CA ALA A 424 6.73 6.80 -11.06
C ALA A 424 6.67 5.70 -9.98
N ARG A 425 6.13 6.03 -8.81
CA ARG A 425 5.94 5.07 -7.69
C ARG A 425 4.95 3.96 -8.04
N GLU A 426 3.81 4.31 -8.65
CA GLU A 426 2.79 3.35 -9.07
C GLU A 426 3.34 2.27 -10.02
N ARG A 427 4.28 2.60 -10.90
CA ARG A 427 4.93 1.62 -11.80
C ARG A 427 5.87 0.66 -11.06
N GLU A 428 6.69 1.17 -10.14
CA GLU A 428 7.56 0.32 -9.30
C GLU A 428 6.72 -0.62 -8.43
N ASP A 429 5.66 -0.10 -7.81
CA ASP A 429 4.75 -0.85 -6.96
C ASP A 429 4.00 -1.92 -7.77
N ALA A 430 3.50 -1.61 -8.96
CA ALA A 430 2.79 -2.57 -9.82
C ALA A 430 3.64 -3.81 -10.17
N TYR A 431 4.95 -3.64 -10.39
CA TYR A 431 5.87 -4.74 -10.66
C TYR A 431 6.07 -5.63 -9.42
N LEU A 432 6.25 -5.03 -8.24
CA LEU A 432 6.39 -5.75 -6.98
C LEU A 432 5.10 -6.50 -6.60
N GLN A 433 3.95 -5.87 -6.79
CA GLN A 433 2.63 -6.44 -6.52
C GLN A 433 2.36 -7.70 -7.36
N LYS A 434 2.80 -7.73 -8.63
CA LYS A 434 2.71 -8.94 -9.47
C LYS A 434 3.50 -10.12 -8.88
N GLY A 435 4.67 -9.86 -8.32
CA GLY A 435 5.48 -10.88 -7.63
C GLY A 435 4.77 -11.43 -6.38
N LEU A 436 4.23 -10.52 -5.56
CA LEU A 436 3.48 -10.86 -4.35
C LEU A 436 2.22 -11.69 -4.66
N GLN A 437 1.45 -11.30 -5.66
CA GLN A 437 0.24 -12.02 -6.05
C GLN A 437 0.55 -13.46 -6.50
N ASN A 438 1.63 -13.67 -7.26
CA ASN A 438 2.07 -14.99 -7.67
C ASN A 438 2.50 -15.89 -6.48
N LEU A 439 3.01 -15.28 -5.41
CA LEU A 439 3.35 -15.98 -4.17
C LEU A 439 2.08 -16.36 -3.40
N LEU A 440 1.15 -15.43 -3.21
CA LEU A 440 -0.13 -15.70 -2.53
C LEU A 440 -0.93 -16.80 -3.23
N ASP A 441 -1.04 -16.74 -4.56
CA ASP A 441 -1.70 -17.79 -5.36
C ASP A 441 -1.03 -19.17 -5.18
N ARG A 442 0.28 -19.20 -4.95
CA ARG A 442 1.04 -20.43 -4.70
C ARG A 442 0.83 -20.95 -3.29
N ILE A 443 0.80 -20.08 -2.29
CA ILE A 443 0.45 -20.44 -0.91
C ILE A 443 -0.94 -21.07 -0.88
N GLU A 444 -1.92 -20.49 -1.58
CA GLU A 444 -3.26 -21.04 -1.69
C GLU A 444 -3.29 -22.46 -2.30
N ARG A 445 -2.50 -22.71 -3.36
CA ARG A 445 -2.39 -24.05 -3.95
C ARG A 445 -1.67 -25.03 -3.03
N MET A 446 -0.56 -24.62 -2.43
CA MET A 446 0.27 -25.46 -1.58
C MET A 446 -0.39 -25.78 -0.23
N ARG A 447 -1.33 -24.95 0.23
CA ARG A 447 -2.20 -25.31 1.37
C ARG A 447 -2.96 -26.62 1.14
N GLY A 448 -3.33 -26.93 -0.11
CA GLY A 448 -3.95 -28.20 -0.48
C GLY A 448 -3.08 -29.43 -0.22
N LEU A 449 -1.77 -29.22 0.01
CA LEU A 449 -0.82 -30.27 0.40
C LEU A 449 -0.82 -30.55 1.92
N GLY A 450 -1.70 -29.89 2.69
CA GLY A 450 -1.91 -30.12 4.12
C GLY A 450 -0.73 -29.79 5.05
N PRO A 451 -0.01 -28.67 4.89
CA PRO A 451 0.99 -28.25 5.86
C PRO A 451 0.34 -27.91 7.21
N GLU A 452 1.07 -28.17 8.30
CA GLU A 452 0.65 -27.76 9.66
C GLU A 452 0.68 -26.23 9.81
N PHE A 453 1.75 -25.60 9.32
CA PHE A 453 1.92 -24.15 9.20
C PHE A 453 2.95 -23.84 8.10
N ILE A 454 3.09 -22.56 7.75
CA ILE A 454 4.09 -22.06 6.79
C ILE A 454 5.04 -21.06 7.44
N ASP A 455 6.27 -20.99 6.94
CA ASP A 455 7.27 -20.07 7.46
C ASP A 455 7.46 -18.89 6.51
N ILE A 456 7.50 -17.68 7.07
CA ILE A 456 7.70 -16.45 6.32
C ILE A 456 9.02 -15.82 6.78
N THR A 457 9.99 -15.80 5.87
CA THR A 457 11.36 -15.35 6.14
C THR A 457 11.45 -13.83 6.35
N TRP A 458 12.29 -13.42 7.29
CA TRP A 458 12.59 -12.03 7.60
C TRP A 458 13.98 -11.66 7.09
N ASN A 459 14.11 -10.52 6.42
CA ASN A 459 15.41 -10.05 5.92
C ASN A 459 16.08 -9.10 6.92
N ALA A 460 17.34 -9.40 7.26
CA ALA A 460 18.21 -8.57 8.10
C ALA A 460 18.60 -7.29 7.34
N GLY A 461 17.72 -6.29 7.33
CA GLY A 461 17.92 -5.03 6.63
C GLY A 461 16.71 -4.09 6.59
N GLY A 462 15.58 -4.46 7.21
CA GLY A 462 14.45 -3.58 7.50
C GLY A 462 13.63 -3.05 6.31
N ARG A 463 14.06 -3.26 5.05
CA ARG A 463 13.29 -2.86 3.85
C ARG A 463 12.10 -3.78 3.51
N THR A 464 12.05 -4.98 4.10
CA THR A 464 11.02 -6.02 3.81
C THR A 464 10.35 -6.55 5.09
N SER A 465 10.57 -5.88 6.23
CA SER A 465 9.87 -6.19 7.49
C SER A 465 8.37 -6.04 7.32
N ASP A 466 7.95 -4.95 6.69
CA ASP A 466 6.54 -4.58 6.55
C ASP A 466 5.80 -5.59 5.65
N LEU A 467 6.49 -6.07 4.60
CA LEU A 467 5.99 -7.13 3.73
C LEU A 467 5.83 -8.46 4.47
N THR A 468 6.70 -8.76 5.43
CA THR A 468 6.59 -9.98 6.26
C THR A 468 5.35 -9.91 7.15
N SER A 469 5.14 -8.78 7.83
CA SER A 469 3.92 -8.53 8.62
C SER A 469 2.65 -8.63 7.75
N GLU A 470 2.67 -8.03 6.56
CA GLU A 470 1.54 -8.07 5.61
C GLU A 470 1.22 -9.50 5.14
N LEU A 471 2.26 -10.29 4.84
CA LEU A 471 2.11 -11.70 4.47
C LEU A 471 1.53 -12.53 5.62
N VAL A 472 2.00 -12.31 6.85
CA VAL A 472 1.45 -12.97 8.05
C VAL A 472 -0.03 -12.60 8.23
N LYS A 473 -0.37 -11.31 8.16
CA LYS A 473 -1.76 -10.83 8.23
C LYS A 473 -2.63 -11.50 7.18
N THR A 474 -2.17 -11.54 5.93
CA THR A 474 -2.91 -12.12 4.80
C THR A 474 -3.08 -13.64 4.94
N CYS A 475 -2.03 -14.35 5.36
CA CYS A 475 -2.06 -15.80 5.51
C CYS A 475 -3.01 -16.23 6.65
N GLN A 476 -2.94 -15.55 7.80
CA GLN A 476 -3.79 -15.81 8.95
C GLN A 476 -5.25 -15.38 8.71
N GLY A 477 -5.45 -14.16 8.21
CA GLY A 477 -6.79 -13.56 8.06
C GLY A 477 -7.56 -14.03 6.82
N VAL A 478 -6.88 -14.16 5.68
CA VAL A 478 -7.53 -14.39 4.38
C VAL A 478 -7.37 -15.83 3.91
N ILE A 479 -6.15 -16.35 3.91
CA ILE A 479 -5.88 -17.71 3.41
C ILE A 479 -6.35 -18.75 4.45
N GLY A 480 -6.24 -18.43 5.74
CA GLY A 480 -6.57 -19.32 6.85
C GLY A 480 -5.55 -20.45 6.98
N ILE A 481 -4.26 -20.08 7.02
CA ILE A 481 -3.14 -20.99 7.24
C ILE A 481 -2.25 -20.44 8.36
N GLU A 482 -1.88 -21.31 9.29
CA GLU A 482 -1.03 -20.93 10.42
C GLU A 482 0.36 -20.52 9.91
N THR A 483 0.96 -19.52 10.55
CA THR A 483 2.23 -18.93 10.11
C THR A 483 3.26 -18.91 11.22
N CYS A 484 4.50 -19.28 10.89
CA CYS A 484 5.68 -18.98 11.68
C CYS A 484 6.40 -17.76 11.09
N MET A 485 6.39 -16.65 11.83
CA MET A 485 7.06 -15.43 11.42
C MET A 485 8.53 -15.48 11.86
N HIS A 486 9.46 -15.38 10.92
CA HIS A 486 10.86 -15.18 11.29
C HIS A 486 11.04 -13.79 11.89
N LEU A 487 11.93 -13.66 12.87
CA LEU A 487 12.28 -12.38 13.46
C LEU A 487 13.76 -12.37 13.82
N THR A 488 14.52 -11.46 13.23
CA THR A 488 15.94 -11.29 13.51
C THR A 488 16.14 -10.16 14.51
N CYS A 489 17.08 -10.31 15.45
CA CYS A 489 17.32 -9.31 16.49
C CYS A 489 18.50 -8.37 16.21
N THR A 490 19.33 -8.67 15.21
CA THR A 490 20.44 -7.81 14.79
C THR A 490 20.03 -6.80 13.71
N ASN A 491 20.71 -5.66 13.66
CA ASN A 491 20.49 -4.56 12.71
C ASN A 491 19.15 -3.82 12.83
N MET A 492 18.47 -3.91 13.98
CA MET A 492 17.22 -3.18 14.24
C MET A 492 17.13 -2.67 15.68
N PRO A 493 16.55 -1.48 15.91
CA PRO A 493 16.19 -1.03 17.26
C PRO A 493 15.17 -1.97 17.92
N GLN A 494 15.21 -2.09 19.24
CA GLN A 494 14.26 -2.89 20.02
C GLN A 494 12.80 -2.52 19.71
N GLU A 495 12.51 -1.23 19.57
CA GLU A 495 11.16 -0.73 19.26
C GLU A 495 10.55 -1.34 17.99
N LYS A 496 11.36 -1.64 16.97
CA LYS A 496 10.88 -2.31 15.75
C LYS A 496 10.49 -3.76 16.00
N VAL A 497 11.23 -4.45 16.88
CA VAL A 497 10.90 -5.81 17.33
C VAL A 497 9.59 -5.78 18.11
N ASP A 498 9.41 -4.81 19.02
CA ASP A 498 8.19 -4.63 19.80
C ASP A 498 6.96 -4.37 18.91
N VAL A 499 7.10 -3.55 17.87
CA VAL A 499 6.03 -3.29 16.90
C VAL A 499 5.68 -4.58 16.13
N ALA A 500 6.68 -5.27 15.58
CA ALA A 500 6.46 -6.50 14.81
C ALA A 500 5.77 -7.59 15.65
N LEU A 501 6.16 -7.76 16.91
CA LEU A 501 5.53 -8.73 17.82
C LEU A 501 4.09 -8.33 18.17
N ARG A 502 3.81 -7.03 18.40
CA ARG A 502 2.44 -6.55 18.61
C ARG A 502 1.55 -6.81 17.41
N GLU A 503 2.04 -6.50 16.21
CA GLU A 503 1.30 -6.73 14.96
C GLU A 503 1.06 -8.22 14.72
N ALA A 504 2.08 -9.06 14.92
CA ALA A 504 1.95 -10.51 14.82
C ALA A 504 0.85 -11.03 15.77
N LYS A 505 0.88 -10.60 17.05
CA LYS A 505 -0.13 -10.94 18.06
C LYS A 505 -1.53 -10.45 17.68
N ALA A 506 -1.65 -9.20 17.24
CA ALA A 506 -2.93 -8.62 16.82
C ALA A 506 -3.58 -9.39 15.65
N ASN A 507 -2.76 -9.90 14.73
CA ASN A 507 -3.22 -10.69 13.58
C ASN A 507 -3.31 -12.20 13.87
N GLY A 508 -3.11 -12.62 15.12
CA GLY A 508 -3.31 -14.02 15.54
C GLY A 508 -2.13 -14.95 15.31
N CYS A 509 -0.99 -14.44 14.82
CA CYS A 509 0.23 -15.23 14.72
C CYS A 509 0.64 -15.75 16.09
N ARG A 510 0.94 -17.04 16.18
CA ARG A 510 1.35 -17.72 17.41
C ARG A 510 2.79 -18.21 17.37
N ASN A 511 3.42 -18.23 16.21
CA ASN A 511 4.70 -18.89 16.03
C ASN A 511 5.76 -17.87 15.59
N ILE A 512 6.87 -17.78 16.34
CA ILE A 512 8.00 -16.90 16.01
C ILE A 512 9.27 -17.72 15.91
N LEU A 513 9.98 -17.61 14.78
CA LEU A 513 11.35 -18.11 14.67
C LEU A 513 12.33 -17.00 15.08
N ALA A 514 12.82 -17.10 16.31
CA ALA A 514 13.77 -16.14 16.89
C ALA A 514 15.18 -16.41 16.36
N LEU A 515 15.70 -15.45 15.60
CA LEU A 515 17.00 -15.53 14.95
C LEU A 515 17.89 -14.37 15.40
N ARG A 516 19.20 -14.60 15.35
CA ARG A 516 20.16 -13.50 15.45
C ARG A 516 20.01 -12.57 14.24
N GLY A 517 20.19 -13.13 13.04
CA GLY A 517 20.30 -12.39 11.78
C GLY A 517 21.75 -12.32 11.31
N ASP A 518 21.93 -12.25 10.00
CA ASP A 518 23.24 -12.14 9.36
C ASP A 518 23.72 -10.67 9.33
N PRO A 519 25.04 -10.42 9.23
CA PRO A 519 25.57 -9.09 8.99
C PRO A 519 24.95 -8.45 7.73
N PRO A 520 24.83 -7.11 7.67
CA PRO A 520 24.35 -6.43 6.47
C PRO A 520 25.17 -6.82 5.23
N SER A 521 24.50 -6.99 4.09
CA SER A 521 25.16 -7.47 2.86
C SER A 521 26.37 -6.62 2.45
N GLY A 522 27.57 -7.18 2.55
CA GLY A 522 28.84 -6.51 2.20
C GLY A 522 29.69 -6.11 3.41
N GLN A 523 29.27 -6.42 4.62
CA GLN A 523 30.10 -6.37 5.82
C GLN A 523 30.40 -7.81 6.27
N GLU A 524 31.66 -8.10 6.57
CA GLU A 524 32.06 -9.41 7.12
C GLU A 524 31.81 -9.45 8.63
N GLU A 525 31.91 -8.31 9.31
CA GLU A 525 31.72 -8.19 10.75
C GLU A 525 30.40 -7.52 11.12
N TRP A 526 29.78 -8.05 12.17
CA TRP A 526 28.59 -7.49 12.78
C TRP A 526 28.97 -6.38 13.79
N THR A 527 28.14 -5.34 13.88
CA THR A 527 28.26 -4.28 14.89
C THR A 527 26.98 -4.13 15.69
N THR A 528 27.11 -4.01 17.02
CA THR A 528 25.98 -3.75 17.93
C THR A 528 25.33 -2.41 17.60
N VAL A 529 23.99 -2.40 17.47
CA VAL A 529 23.24 -1.14 17.57
C VAL A 529 23.16 -0.76 19.05
N GLU A 530 23.39 0.50 19.39
CA GLU A 530 23.27 1.00 20.75
C GLU A 530 21.85 0.73 21.29
N GLY A 531 21.74 0.00 22.41
CA GLY A 531 20.46 -0.46 22.98
C GLY A 531 19.79 -1.65 22.27
N GLY A 532 20.46 -2.30 21.31
CA GLY A 532 19.93 -3.46 20.57
C GLY A 532 20.36 -4.83 21.11
N PHE A 533 19.83 -5.90 20.51
CA PHE A 533 20.13 -7.29 20.86
C PHE A 533 21.48 -7.76 20.29
N GLN A 534 22.15 -8.70 20.98
CA GLN A 534 23.45 -9.25 20.54
C GLN A 534 23.33 -10.67 19.98
N HIS A 535 22.49 -11.49 20.62
CA HIS A 535 22.34 -12.90 20.34
C HIS A 535 20.89 -13.29 20.20
N GLY A 536 20.61 -14.39 19.47
CA GLY A 536 19.24 -14.90 19.32
C GLY A 536 18.58 -15.25 20.65
N ILE A 537 19.35 -15.64 21.68
CA ILE A 537 18.82 -15.88 23.04
C ILE A 537 18.24 -14.62 23.68
N ASP A 538 18.75 -13.44 23.35
CA ASP A 538 18.24 -12.18 23.90
C ASP A 538 16.82 -11.92 23.38
N LEU A 539 16.57 -12.26 22.12
CA LEU A 539 15.24 -12.18 21.51
C LEU A 539 14.27 -13.19 22.15
N VAL A 540 14.71 -14.43 22.41
CA VAL A 540 13.88 -15.43 23.13
C VAL A 540 13.47 -14.90 24.50
N LYS A 541 14.44 -14.42 25.29
CA LYS A 541 14.19 -13.85 26.63
C LYS A 541 13.27 -12.64 26.57
N HIS A 542 13.45 -11.78 25.58
CA HIS A 542 12.64 -10.60 25.39
C HIS A 542 11.19 -10.95 25.03
N ILE A 543 10.95 -11.84 24.06
CA ILE A 543 9.61 -12.30 23.72
C ILE A 543 8.91 -12.91 24.94
N ARG A 544 9.61 -13.76 25.71
CA ARG A 544 9.06 -14.35 26.94
C ARG A 544 8.71 -13.31 28.00
N ARG A 545 9.52 -12.26 28.14
CA ARG A 545 9.28 -11.18 29.10
C ARG A 545 8.09 -10.29 28.72
N GLU A 546 7.95 -9.94 27.44
CA GLU A 546 6.91 -9.00 26.98
C GLU A 546 5.58 -9.69 26.63
N HIS A 547 5.61 -11.00 26.33
CA HIS A 547 4.45 -11.73 25.82
C HIS A 547 4.18 -13.07 26.52
N ASP A 548 4.87 -13.37 27.61
CA ASP A 548 4.72 -14.59 28.40
C ASP A 548 4.73 -15.84 27.49
N ASP A 549 3.69 -16.67 27.59
CA ASP A 549 3.50 -17.91 26.83
C ASP A 549 2.55 -17.73 25.63
N TYR A 550 2.33 -16.49 25.17
CA TYR A 550 1.45 -16.24 24.03
C TYR A 550 2.01 -16.84 22.72
N PHE A 551 3.33 -16.74 22.53
CA PHE A 551 4.05 -17.21 21.34
C PHE A 551 4.75 -18.53 21.60
N ASP A 552 4.59 -19.50 20.70
CA ASP A 552 5.53 -20.60 20.54
C ASP A 552 6.78 -20.07 19.81
N ILE A 553 7.94 -20.31 20.41
CA ILE A 553 9.22 -19.78 19.92
C ILE A 553 10.05 -20.92 19.32
N ALA A 554 10.33 -20.83 18.04
CA ALA A 554 11.32 -21.66 17.37
C ALA A 554 12.71 -21.03 17.47
N VAL A 555 13.76 -21.86 17.50
CA VAL A 555 15.15 -21.43 17.34
C VAL A 555 15.88 -22.26 16.28
N ALA A 556 16.91 -21.68 15.67
CA ALA A 556 17.74 -22.39 14.70
C ALA A 556 18.75 -23.34 15.38
N GLY A 557 18.90 -24.54 14.82
CA GLY A 557 19.93 -25.54 15.11
C GLY A 557 20.76 -25.88 13.86
N PHE A 558 22.01 -26.28 14.06
CA PHE A 558 22.97 -26.50 12.97
C PHE A 558 23.58 -27.89 13.08
N PRO A 559 23.05 -28.91 12.39
CA PRO A 559 23.48 -30.30 12.57
C PRO A 559 24.97 -30.54 12.26
N GLN A 560 25.52 -29.80 11.31
CA GLN A 560 26.93 -29.91 10.90
C GLN A 560 27.92 -29.52 12.00
N THR A 561 27.50 -28.80 13.05
CA THR A 561 28.40 -28.46 14.16
C THR A 561 28.89 -29.68 14.93
N ILE A 562 28.25 -30.85 14.78
CA ILE A 562 28.74 -32.11 15.34
C ILE A 562 30.05 -32.59 14.72
N GLN A 563 30.45 -32.05 13.57
CA GLN A 563 31.70 -32.36 12.87
C GLN A 563 32.86 -31.44 13.27
N LEU A 564 32.59 -30.39 14.06
CA LEU A 564 33.61 -29.52 14.61
C LEU A 564 34.49 -30.26 15.63
N PRO A 565 35.68 -29.72 15.98
CA PRO A 565 36.47 -30.21 17.10
C PRO A 565 35.61 -30.34 18.37
N GLU A 566 35.86 -31.38 19.17
CA GLU A 566 34.97 -31.78 20.28
C GLU A 566 34.61 -30.63 21.23
N ALA A 567 35.57 -29.76 21.55
CA ALA A 567 35.36 -28.61 22.42
C ALA A 567 34.38 -27.59 21.81
N GLU A 568 34.50 -27.30 20.53
CA GLU A 568 33.63 -26.37 19.80
C GLU A 568 32.23 -26.96 19.60
N ALA A 569 32.13 -28.23 19.24
CA ALA A 569 30.86 -28.94 19.10
C ALA A 569 30.07 -28.95 20.43
N LYS A 570 30.77 -29.18 21.56
CA LYS A 570 30.18 -29.09 22.91
C LYS A 570 29.71 -27.67 23.22
N GLN A 571 30.46 -26.65 22.83
CA GLN A 571 30.10 -25.26 23.06
C GLN A 571 28.86 -24.84 22.24
N GLU A 572 28.79 -25.21 20.97
CA GLU A 572 27.62 -24.99 20.10
C GLU A 572 26.36 -25.66 20.67
N MET A 573 26.51 -26.90 21.17
CA MET A 573 25.41 -27.63 21.82
C MET A 573 24.97 -26.94 23.12
N GLN A 574 25.92 -26.43 23.91
CA GLN A 574 25.62 -25.68 25.13
C GLN A 574 24.83 -24.40 24.84
N TRP A 575 25.21 -23.62 23.81
CA TRP A 575 24.44 -22.44 23.40
C TRP A 575 23.05 -22.79 22.87
N LEU A 576 22.91 -23.91 22.16
CA LEU A 576 21.60 -24.40 21.74
C LEU A 576 20.73 -24.76 22.94
N LYS A 577 21.30 -25.43 23.94
CA LYS A 577 20.63 -25.75 25.20
C LYS A 577 20.18 -24.49 25.92
N GLU A 578 21.06 -23.50 26.06
CA GLU A 578 20.73 -22.24 26.74
C GLU A 578 19.58 -21.49 26.05
N LYS A 579 19.52 -21.50 24.71
CA LYS A 579 18.37 -20.96 23.95
C LYS A 579 17.07 -21.73 24.27
N CYS A 580 17.14 -23.05 24.39
CA CYS A 580 15.97 -23.86 24.76
C CYS A 580 15.53 -23.58 26.20
N ASP A 581 16.47 -23.58 27.14
CA ASP A 581 16.22 -23.31 28.56
C ASP A 581 15.68 -21.88 28.79
N ALA A 582 16.01 -20.93 27.89
CA ALA A 582 15.45 -19.58 27.91
C ALA A 582 13.97 -19.49 27.48
N GLY A 583 13.39 -20.58 26.97
CA GLY A 583 11.95 -20.67 26.65
C GLY A 583 11.60 -20.95 25.19
N ALA A 584 12.52 -21.52 24.39
CA ALA A 584 12.17 -22.01 23.05
C ALA A 584 11.34 -23.30 23.13
N ASN A 585 10.35 -23.46 22.25
CA ASN A 585 9.42 -24.58 22.22
C ASN A 585 9.84 -25.68 21.24
N PHE A 586 10.59 -25.35 20.19
CA PHE A 586 11.08 -26.30 19.20
C PHE A 586 12.28 -25.76 18.41
N ILE A 587 12.95 -26.65 17.68
CA ILE A 587 14.15 -26.33 16.88
C ILE A 587 13.89 -26.62 15.41
N PHE A 588 14.15 -25.64 14.55
CA PHE A 588 14.36 -25.88 13.13
C PHE A 588 15.84 -26.03 12.83
N THR A 589 16.20 -27.06 12.07
CA THR A 589 17.59 -27.20 11.65
C THR A 589 17.87 -26.51 10.33
N GLN A 590 19.08 -26.02 10.14
CA GLN A 590 19.62 -25.73 8.81
C GLN A 590 19.51 -26.97 7.89
N MET A 591 19.51 -26.76 6.57
CA MET A 591 19.53 -27.83 5.58
C MET A 591 20.80 -28.69 5.67
N PHE A 592 20.68 -29.96 5.31
CA PHE A 592 21.78 -30.94 5.28
C PHE A 592 21.47 -32.07 4.29
N TYR A 593 22.50 -32.82 3.90
CA TYR A 593 22.36 -33.96 2.98
C TYR A 593 23.00 -35.26 3.51
N ASP A 594 23.51 -35.26 4.75
CA ASP A 594 23.98 -36.46 5.46
C ASP A 594 23.01 -36.81 6.60
N ALA A 595 22.27 -37.92 6.41
CA ALA A 595 21.31 -38.44 7.39
C ALA A 595 21.98 -38.89 8.70
N ASP A 596 23.15 -39.54 8.61
CA ASP A 596 23.83 -40.11 9.78
C ASP A 596 24.43 -39.03 10.66
N MET A 597 24.96 -37.98 10.05
CA MET A 597 25.39 -36.76 10.75
C MET A 597 24.22 -36.15 11.54
N PHE A 598 23.05 -35.99 10.91
CA PHE A 598 21.86 -35.48 11.60
C PHE A 598 21.44 -36.38 12.76
N ILE A 599 21.41 -37.71 12.57
CA ILE A 599 21.05 -38.68 13.62
C ILE A 599 22.01 -38.58 14.81
N ARG A 600 23.33 -38.45 14.56
CA ARG A 600 24.33 -38.25 15.62
C ARG A 600 24.10 -36.93 16.37
N TRP A 601 23.83 -35.85 15.66
CA TRP A 601 23.57 -34.54 16.26
C TRP A 601 22.30 -34.55 17.13
N VAL A 602 21.23 -35.22 16.69
CA VAL A 602 20.00 -35.37 17.51
C VAL A 602 20.28 -36.14 18.79
N LYS A 603 21.06 -37.22 18.73
CA LYS A 603 21.47 -37.98 19.93
C LYS A 603 22.26 -37.10 20.91
N ALA A 604 23.24 -36.36 20.40
CA ALA A 604 24.01 -35.41 21.22
C ALA A 604 23.13 -34.32 21.86
N ALA A 605 22.12 -33.81 21.13
CA ALA A 605 21.15 -32.87 21.69
C ALA A 605 20.32 -33.49 22.83
N ARG A 606 19.88 -34.74 22.68
CA ARG A 606 19.17 -35.45 23.76
C ARG A 606 20.06 -35.72 24.96
N ASP A 607 21.32 -36.12 24.75
CA ASP A 607 22.30 -36.34 25.81
C ASP A 607 22.63 -35.04 26.58
N ALA A 608 22.59 -33.89 25.91
CA ALA A 608 22.70 -32.58 26.54
C ALA A 608 21.43 -32.16 27.33
N GLY A 609 20.36 -32.95 27.29
CA GLY A 609 19.11 -32.68 27.99
C GLY A 609 18.14 -31.76 27.23
N ILE A 610 18.32 -31.56 25.93
CA ILE A 610 17.35 -30.83 25.10
C ILE A 610 16.17 -31.76 24.83
N THR A 611 14.98 -31.40 25.33
CA THR A 611 13.75 -32.21 25.23
C THR A 611 12.74 -31.69 24.21
N VAL A 612 12.91 -30.44 23.75
CA VAL A 612 12.01 -29.83 22.76
C VAL A 612 12.02 -30.59 21.42
N PRO A 613 10.93 -30.57 20.65
CA PRO A 613 10.88 -31.14 19.31
C PRO A 613 11.97 -30.56 18.40
N ILE A 614 12.57 -31.43 17.59
CA ILE A 614 13.53 -31.06 16.54
C ILE A 614 12.86 -31.36 15.20
N VAL A 615 12.82 -30.37 14.32
CA VAL A 615 12.23 -30.46 13.00
C VAL A 615 13.33 -30.25 11.95
N PRO A 616 13.73 -31.29 11.19
CA PRO A 616 14.79 -31.19 10.21
C PRO A 616 14.39 -30.28 9.05
N GLY A 617 15.29 -29.36 8.68
CA GLY A 617 15.20 -28.55 7.48
C GLY A 617 15.60 -29.33 6.24
N ILE A 618 14.67 -29.51 5.31
CA ILE A 618 14.80 -30.28 4.08
C ILE A 618 14.69 -29.33 2.89
N ASN A 619 15.72 -29.26 2.05
CA ASN A 619 15.70 -28.48 0.82
C ASN A 619 15.55 -29.42 -0.40
N PRO A 620 14.41 -29.42 -1.09
CA PRO A 620 14.26 -30.21 -2.32
C PRO A 620 15.23 -29.73 -3.40
N ILE A 621 15.92 -30.67 -4.05
CA ILE A 621 16.84 -30.36 -5.15
C ILE A 621 16.03 -30.16 -6.43
N GLN A 622 15.84 -28.90 -6.86
CA GLN A 622 14.93 -28.54 -7.96
C GLN A 622 15.62 -28.22 -9.28
N THR A 623 16.79 -27.59 -9.20
CA THR A 623 17.66 -27.20 -10.30
C THR A 623 19.09 -27.31 -9.81
N TRP A 624 20.03 -27.58 -10.72
CA TRP A 624 21.45 -27.71 -10.35
C TRP A 624 21.97 -26.43 -9.72
N ASN A 625 21.77 -25.31 -10.40
CA ASN A 625 22.27 -24.01 -9.96
C ASN A 625 21.63 -23.55 -8.64
N GLY A 626 20.32 -23.76 -8.49
CA GLY A 626 19.60 -23.41 -7.26
C GLY A 626 20.12 -24.21 -6.07
N PHE A 627 20.41 -25.50 -6.28
CA PHE A 627 21.00 -26.38 -5.28
C PHE A 627 22.40 -25.91 -4.86
N ILE A 628 23.33 -25.76 -5.80
CA ILE A 628 24.71 -25.31 -5.51
C ILE A 628 24.74 -23.93 -4.83
N ARG A 629 23.87 -23.01 -5.26
CA ARG A 629 23.77 -21.69 -4.63
C ARG A 629 23.30 -21.78 -3.18
N ALA A 630 22.24 -22.56 -2.92
CA ALA A 630 21.67 -22.69 -1.59
C ALA A 630 22.67 -23.33 -0.61
N THR A 631 23.38 -24.38 -1.04
CA THR A 631 24.39 -25.05 -0.22
C THR A 631 25.62 -24.19 0.03
N THR A 632 26.10 -23.45 -0.99
CA THR A 632 27.23 -22.52 -0.84
C THR A 632 26.90 -21.38 0.13
N LEU A 633 25.70 -20.79 0.02
CA LEU A 633 25.28 -19.69 0.88
C LEU A 633 25.14 -20.13 2.35
N SER A 634 24.66 -21.35 2.57
CA SER A 634 24.46 -21.92 3.90
C SER A 634 25.71 -22.57 4.49
N GLY A 635 26.79 -22.70 3.70
CA GLY A 635 27.98 -23.47 4.09
C GLY A 635 27.66 -24.94 4.34
N THR A 636 26.74 -25.52 3.56
CA THR A 636 26.29 -26.91 3.74
C THR A 636 27.19 -27.89 2.99
N ASP A 637 27.76 -28.84 3.72
CA ASP A 637 28.52 -29.95 3.16
C ASP A 637 27.60 -30.91 2.38
N ILE A 638 28.07 -31.31 1.20
CA ILE A 638 27.36 -32.22 0.30
C ILE A 638 28.18 -33.53 0.19
N PRO A 639 27.59 -34.70 0.51
CA PRO A 639 28.27 -35.97 0.31
C PRO A 639 28.71 -36.17 -1.15
N GLN A 640 29.94 -36.65 -1.35
CA GLN A 640 30.51 -36.82 -2.70
C GLN A 640 29.65 -37.76 -3.57
N ASP A 641 29.14 -38.85 -2.99
CA ASP A 641 28.28 -39.82 -3.70
C ASP A 641 27.02 -39.16 -4.27
N LEU A 642 26.46 -38.14 -3.59
CA LEU A 642 25.32 -37.36 -4.08
C LEU A 642 25.74 -36.51 -5.28
N MET A 643 26.89 -35.84 -5.18
CA MET A 643 27.44 -35.02 -6.26
C MET A 643 27.74 -35.84 -7.51
N ASP A 644 28.30 -37.03 -7.34
CA ASP A 644 28.63 -37.95 -8.44
C ASP A 644 27.37 -38.39 -9.22
N ILE A 645 26.22 -38.45 -8.57
CA ILE A 645 24.92 -38.75 -9.21
C ILE A 645 24.36 -37.53 -9.95
N LEU A 646 24.44 -36.33 -9.37
CA LEU A 646 23.78 -35.14 -9.90
C LEU A 646 24.61 -34.38 -10.94
N GLU A 647 25.93 -34.29 -10.76
CA GLU A 647 26.82 -33.49 -11.61
C GLU A 647 26.78 -33.89 -13.10
N PRO A 648 26.73 -35.18 -13.47
CA PRO A 648 26.57 -35.59 -14.87
C PRO A 648 25.33 -35.01 -15.55
N HIS A 649 24.33 -34.62 -14.76
CA HIS A 649 23.05 -34.09 -15.22
C HIS A 649 22.89 -32.57 -15.01
N LYS A 650 23.94 -31.86 -14.62
CA LYS A 650 23.91 -30.41 -14.28
C LYS A 650 23.24 -29.47 -15.30
N ASN A 651 23.22 -29.84 -16.58
CA ASN A 651 22.59 -29.07 -17.66
C ASN A 651 21.15 -29.52 -17.99
N ASN A 652 20.56 -30.37 -17.17
CA ASN A 652 19.20 -30.90 -17.34
C ASN A 652 18.44 -30.85 -16.02
N ASP A 653 17.85 -29.69 -15.73
CA ASP A 653 17.09 -29.44 -14.49
C ASP A 653 15.90 -30.37 -14.29
N GLU A 654 15.33 -30.92 -15.37
CA GLU A 654 14.29 -31.95 -15.24
C GLU A 654 14.85 -33.23 -14.64
N LYS A 655 16.01 -33.69 -15.13
CA LYS A 655 16.65 -34.88 -14.61
C LYS A 655 17.24 -34.68 -13.22
N VAL A 656 17.84 -33.51 -12.96
CA VAL A 656 18.33 -33.12 -11.62
C VAL A 656 17.20 -33.15 -10.62
N ARG A 657 16.02 -32.64 -10.96
CA ARG A 657 14.85 -32.68 -10.08
C ARG A 657 14.35 -34.09 -9.83
N GLU A 658 14.28 -34.94 -10.85
CA GLU A 658 13.87 -36.33 -10.71
C GLU A 658 14.80 -37.09 -9.75
N LEU A 659 16.11 -37.01 -9.99
CA LEU A 659 17.13 -37.67 -9.15
C LEU A 659 17.19 -37.08 -7.75
N GLY A 660 17.18 -35.75 -7.67
CA GLY A 660 17.18 -35.00 -6.42
C GLY A 660 15.97 -35.32 -5.54
N THR A 661 14.80 -35.51 -6.13
CA THR A 661 13.60 -35.94 -5.39
C THR A 661 13.82 -37.30 -4.74
N LYS A 662 14.37 -38.28 -5.47
CA LYS A 662 14.67 -39.62 -4.94
C LYS A 662 15.68 -39.56 -3.80
N ILE A 663 16.81 -38.88 -4.02
CA ILE A 663 17.88 -38.73 -3.01
C ILE A 663 17.36 -38.10 -1.72
N VAL A 664 16.63 -36.98 -1.84
CA VAL A 664 16.08 -36.30 -0.66
C VAL A 664 14.97 -37.12 -0.01
N SER A 665 14.19 -37.89 -0.79
CA SER A 665 13.18 -38.79 -0.22
C SER A 665 13.81 -39.91 0.61
N ASP A 666 14.94 -40.47 0.17
CA ASP A 666 15.67 -41.52 0.91
C ASP A 666 16.31 -40.97 2.18
N LEU A 667 16.85 -39.74 2.13
CA LEU A 667 17.29 -38.99 3.30
C LEU A 667 16.14 -38.85 4.32
N CYS A 668 14.97 -38.39 3.88
CA CYS A 668 13.80 -38.23 4.75
C CYS A 668 13.32 -39.57 5.34
N ARG A 669 13.22 -40.63 4.55
CA ARG A 669 12.82 -41.98 5.02
C ARG A 669 13.79 -42.47 6.11
N LYS A 670 15.10 -42.37 5.86
CA LYS A 670 16.12 -42.75 6.84
C LYS A 670 16.00 -41.99 8.16
N ILE A 671 15.70 -40.69 8.13
CA ILE A 671 15.48 -39.88 9.34
C ILE A 671 14.23 -40.32 10.09
N LEU A 672 13.12 -40.52 9.37
CA LEU A 672 11.84 -40.91 9.97
C LEU A 672 11.89 -42.33 10.58
N ASP A 673 12.61 -43.24 9.95
CA ASP A 673 12.74 -44.64 10.38
C ASP A 673 13.76 -44.83 11.53
N ALA A 674 14.62 -43.85 11.79
CA ALA A 674 15.70 -43.95 12.78
C ALA A 674 15.23 -43.96 14.25
N GLY A 675 13.93 -43.77 14.53
CA GLY A 675 13.38 -43.85 15.89
C GLY A 675 13.86 -42.76 16.86
N ILE A 676 14.42 -41.66 16.35
CA ILE A 676 15.01 -40.55 17.13
C ILE A 676 14.00 -39.46 17.54
N GLY A 677 12.70 -39.76 17.46
CA GLY A 677 11.63 -38.86 17.91
C GLY A 677 11.32 -37.69 16.98
N ILE A 678 11.70 -37.77 15.70
CA ILE A 678 11.32 -36.78 14.67
C ILE A 678 9.86 -37.01 14.27
N LYS A 679 9.05 -35.93 14.31
CA LYS A 679 7.59 -35.98 14.09
C LYS A 679 7.11 -35.13 12.92
N GLY A 680 7.99 -34.35 12.29
CA GLY A 680 7.66 -33.47 11.18
C GLY A 680 8.91 -33.15 10.36
N LEU A 681 8.72 -32.57 9.17
CA LEU A 681 9.76 -32.13 8.26
C LEU A 681 9.48 -30.67 7.87
N HIS A 682 10.51 -29.81 7.85
CA HIS A 682 10.39 -28.42 7.42
C HIS A 682 10.97 -28.28 6.01
N PHE A 683 10.18 -27.85 5.01
CA PHE A 683 10.63 -27.80 3.61
C PHE A 683 11.00 -26.38 3.16
N TYR A 684 12.25 -26.17 2.76
CA TYR A 684 12.67 -24.93 2.10
C TYR A 684 12.17 -24.89 0.65
N THR A 685 11.04 -24.23 0.42
CA THR A 685 10.39 -24.20 -0.91
C THR A 685 11.12 -23.33 -1.93
N MET A 686 11.90 -22.34 -1.46
CA MET A 686 12.50 -21.28 -2.29
C MET A 686 11.46 -20.52 -3.12
N ASN A 687 10.25 -20.36 -2.57
CA ASN A 687 9.07 -19.85 -3.26
C ASN A 687 8.70 -20.66 -4.51
N LEU A 688 9.11 -21.94 -4.63
CA LEU A 688 8.79 -22.86 -5.72
C LEU A 688 7.87 -24.00 -5.26
N GLU A 689 6.91 -24.37 -6.10
CA GLU A 689 5.88 -25.37 -5.76
C GLU A 689 6.28 -26.80 -6.17
N LYS A 690 6.85 -26.95 -7.38
CA LYS A 690 6.98 -28.24 -8.06
C LYS A 690 7.87 -29.22 -7.29
N GLY A 691 9.04 -28.79 -6.82
CA GLY A 691 9.99 -29.66 -6.11
C GLY A 691 9.42 -30.21 -4.80
N THR A 692 8.87 -29.33 -3.96
CA THR A 692 8.26 -29.72 -2.69
C THR A 692 7.06 -30.65 -2.90
N LYS A 693 6.19 -30.36 -3.87
CA LYS A 693 5.05 -31.23 -4.19
C LYS A 693 5.50 -32.63 -4.61
N MET A 694 6.46 -32.74 -5.55
CA MET A 694 6.99 -34.03 -5.99
C MET A 694 7.58 -34.84 -4.82
N LEU A 695 8.30 -34.17 -3.91
CA LEU A 695 8.89 -34.82 -2.74
C LEU A 695 7.83 -35.31 -1.74
N LEU A 696 6.79 -34.51 -1.48
CA LEU A 696 5.68 -34.92 -0.62
C LEU A 696 4.90 -36.10 -1.21
N GLU A 697 4.69 -36.12 -2.53
CA GLU A 697 4.08 -37.24 -3.26
C GLU A 697 4.94 -38.51 -3.14
N GLU A 698 6.25 -38.40 -3.37
CA GLU A 698 7.22 -39.50 -3.25
C GLU A 698 7.28 -40.08 -1.82
N LEU A 699 7.13 -39.23 -0.81
CA LEU A 699 7.08 -39.63 0.60
C LEU A 699 5.69 -40.13 1.05
N ASN A 700 4.67 -40.05 0.19
CA ASN A 700 3.27 -40.30 0.53
C ASN A 700 2.78 -39.45 1.73
N LEU A 701 3.30 -38.23 1.85
CA LEU A 701 2.95 -37.25 2.89
C LEU A 701 1.90 -36.23 2.43
N VAL A 702 1.45 -36.31 1.18
CA VAL A 702 0.26 -35.58 0.74
C VAL A 702 -0.99 -36.15 1.44
N PRO A 703 -1.99 -35.32 1.78
CA PRO A 703 -3.22 -35.79 2.41
C PRO A 703 -3.89 -36.89 1.57
N ARG A 704 -4.02 -38.10 2.14
CA ARG A 704 -4.72 -39.24 1.49
C ARG A 704 -6.23 -39.01 1.39
N VAL A 705 -6.75 -38.18 2.28
CA VAL A 705 -8.11 -37.68 2.32
C VAL A 705 -7.97 -36.17 2.18
N GLU A 706 -8.70 -35.55 1.25
CA GLU A 706 -8.81 -34.09 1.24
C GLU A 706 -9.15 -33.65 2.66
N THR A 707 -8.34 -32.76 3.22
CA THR A 707 -8.50 -32.28 4.59
C THR A 707 -9.96 -31.90 4.79
N ILE A 708 -10.70 -32.66 5.61
CA ILE A 708 -12.14 -32.45 5.75
C ILE A 708 -12.30 -31.02 6.26
N LYS A 709 -12.88 -30.16 5.43
CA LYS A 709 -12.97 -28.74 5.72
C LYS A 709 -13.77 -28.59 7.02
N PRO A 710 -13.31 -27.81 8.02
CA PRO A 710 -14.06 -27.65 9.26
C PRO A 710 -15.44 -27.02 9.01
N LEU A 711 -15.53 -26.15 8.00
CA LEU A 711 -16.72 -25.49 7.51
C LEU A 711 -16.71 -25.53 5.96
N PRO A 712 -17.83 -25.27 5.27
CA PRO A 712 -17.88 -25.18 3.80
C PRO A 712 -16.96 -24.11 3.21
N TRP A 713 -16.53 -23.15 4.03
CA TRP A 713 -15.66 -22.03 3.68
C TRP A 713 -14.42 -21.96 4.57
N ARG A 714 -13.43 -21.15 4.14
CA ARG A 714 -12.14 -20.98 4.83
C ARG A 714 -12.31 -20.08 6.05
N GLN A 715 -11.99 -20.61 7.23
CA GLN A 715 -12.03 -19.85 8.49
C GLN A 715 -10.80 -18.95 8.63
N SER A 716 -11.01 -17.74 9.15
CA SER A 716 -9.93 -16.84 9.56
C SER A 716 -9.31 -17.36 10.86
N LEU A 717 -7.98 -17.25 10.98
CA LEU A 717 -7.25 -17.59 12.19
C LEU A 717 -7.03 -16.37 13.10
N THR A 718 -7.48 -15.18 12.70
CA THR A 718 -7.37 -13.97 13.53
C THR A 718 -8.17 -14.11 14.84
N PRO A 719 -7.69 -13.57 15.97
CA PRO A 719 -8.30 -13.80 17.27
C PRO A 719 -9.75 -13.31 17.36
N THR A 720 -10.05 -12.21 16.68
CA THR A 720 -11.37 -11.59 16.63
C THR A 720 -12.37 -12.44 15.83
N ARG A 721 -11.93 -13.20 14.81
CA ARG A 721 -12.81 -13.93 13.88
C ARG A 721 -12.80 -15.43 14.00
N ARG A 722 -11.87 -16.01 14.77
CA ARG A 722 -11.75 -17.48 14.87
C ARG A 722 -13.03 -18.19 15.37
N THR A 723 -13.96 -17.46 15.97
CA THR A 723 -15.26 -17.96 16.45
C THR A 723 -16.39 -17.80 15.42
N GLU A 724 -16.13 -17.12 14.31
CA GLU A 724 -17.06 -17.00 13.20
C GLU A 724 -17.38 -18.40 12.66
N THR A 725 -18.67 -18.74 12.63
CA THR A 725 -19.14 -20.04 12.14
C THR A 725 -20.26 -19.95 11.11
N ILE A 726 -20.76 -18.74 10.82
CA ILE A 726 -21.86 -18.52 9.88
C ILE A 726 -21.51 -17.38 8.92
N ARG A 727 -21.78 -17.57 7.62
CA ARG A 727 -21.66 -16.53 6.59
C ARG A 727 -22.88 -16.52 5.65
N PRO A 728 -23.27 -15.34 5.12
CA PRO A 728 -24.17 -15.28 3.98
C PRO A 728 -23.53 -15.91 2.74
N ILE A 729 -24.34 -16.61 1.94
CA ILE A 729 -23.85 -17.36 0.77
C ILE A 729 -23.31 -16.46 -0.37
N PHE A 730 -23.70 -15.19 -0.41
CA PHE A 730 -23.45 -14.26 -1.52
C PHE A 730 -21.96 -14.07 -1.85
N TRP A 731 -21.10 -14.05 -0.82
CA TRP A 731 -19.65 -13.90 -0.99
C TRP A 731 -18.87 -15.22 -1.07
N ALA A 732 -19.54 -16.35 -1.34
CA ALA A 732 -18.87 -17.66 -1.45
C ALA A 732 -17.69 -17.64 -2.43
N ASN A 733 -17.84 -16.94 -3.56
CA ASN A 733 -16.81 -16.78 -4.59
C ASN A 733 -15.91 -15.55 -4.40
N ARG A 734 -16.11 -14.76 -3.31
CA ARG A 734 -15.42 -13.49 -3.05
C ARG A 734 -15.05 -13.31 -1.58
N THR A 735 -14.43 -14.33 -0.99
CA THR A 735 -14.06 -14.35 0.44
C THR A 735 -13.22 -13.14 0.86
N LYS A 736 -12.32 -12.65 0.00
CA LYS A 736 -11.50 -11.46 0.28
C LYS A 736 -12.35 -10.21 0.51
N SER A 737 -13.36 -9.99 -0.32
CA SER A 737 -14.28 -8.86 -0.17
C SER A 737 -15.07 -8.97 1.13
N TYR A 738 -15.63 -10.15 1.41
CA TYR A 738 -16.38 -10.37 2.66
C TYR A 738 -15.55 -10.05 3.90
N LEU A 739 -14.30 -10.50 3.93
CA LEU A 739 -13.40 -10.25 5.05
C LEU A 739 -13.10 -8.75 5.22
N SER A 740 -12.79 -8.03 4.13
CA SER A 740 -12.56 -6.58 4.16
C SER A 740 -13.80 -5.83 4.67
N ARG A 741 -14.98 -6.12 4.12
CA ARG A 741 -16.24 -5.43 4.47
C ARG A 741 -16.71 -5.67 5.91
N THR A 742 -16.22 -6.73 6.54
CA THR A 742 -16.58 -7.07 7.91
C THR A 742 -15.43 -6.79 8.87
N GLU A 743 -14.25 -6.29 8.43
CA GLU A 743 -13.01 -6.23 9.23
C GLU A 743 -13.21 -5.51 10.57
N ASN A 744 -14.05 -4.47 10.54
CA ASN A 744 -14.35 -3.60 11.68
C ASN A 744 -15.57 -4.04 12.49
N TRP A 745 -16.05 -5.29 12.34
CA TRP A 745 -17.10 -5.81 13.20
C TRP A 745 -16.58 -6.13 14.60
N ASP A 746 -17.32 -5.68 15.61
CA ASP A 746 -17.01 -5.94 17.03
C ASP A 746 -17.20 -7.42 17.39
N GLU A 747 -18.27 -8.03 16.87
CA GLU A 747 -18.60 -9.45 17.08
C GLU A 747 -18.95 -10.13 15.76
N TYR A 748 -18.60 -11.42 15.66
CA TYR A 748 -18.86 -12.25 14.49
C TYR A 748 -19.92 -13.33 14.79
N PRO A 749 -20.85 -13.62 13.86
CA PRO A 749 -21.91 -14.59 14.08
C PRO A 749 -21.42 -15.99 14.47
N ASN A 750 -21.97 -16.52 15.57
CA ASN A 750 -21.70 -17.87 16.07
C ASN A 750 -22.99 -18.69 16.32
N GLY A 751 -23.03 -19.93 15.84
CA GLY A 751 -24.17 -20.84 16.07
C GLY A 751 -25.46 -20.47 15.33
N ARG A 752 -26.29 -19.59 15.88
CA ARG A 752 -27.46 -19.01 15.19
C ARG A 752 -27.20 -17.57 14.80
N PHE A 753 -27.44 -17.25 13.53
CA PHE A 753 -27.26 -15.88 13.05
C PHE A 753 -28.29 -14.99 13.75
N GLY A 754 -27.81 -14.10 14.61
CA GLY A 754 -28.62 -13.19 15.40
C GLY A 754 -29.27 -12.09 14.55
N ASP A 755 -29.87 -11.13 15.24
CA ASP A 755 -30.45 -9.94 14.64
C ASP A 755 -29.36 -9.08 13.97
N SER A 756 -29.33 -9.06 12.63
CA SER A 756 -28.35 -8.40 11.77
C SER A 756 -28.38 -6.86 11.82
N ARG A 757 -29.09 -6.26 12.77
CA ARG A 757 -29.27 -4.80 12.89
C ARG A 757 -28.07 -4.05 13.47
N SER A 758 -26.91 -4.68 13.71
CA SER A 758 -25.61 -4.01 13.92
C SER A 758 -24.43 -4.98 13.76
N PRO A 759 -23.33 -4.64 13.04
CA PRO A 759 -23.03 -3.40 12.31
C PRO A 759 -23.38 -3.49 10.81
N ALA A 760 -23.64 -2.35 10.17
CA ALA A 760 -23.71 -2.28 8.71
C ALA A 760 -22.40 -2.81 8.09
N TYR A 761 -22.50 -3.52 6.96
CA TYR A 761 -21.32 -3.85 6.17
C TYR A 761 -20.53 -2.56 5.90
N GLY A 762 -19.23 -2.57 6.19
CA GLY A 762 -18.38 -1.41 5.93
C GLY A 762 -18.36 -1.06 4.45
N GLU A 763 -18.10 0.21 4.15
CA GLU A 763 -17.60 0.59 2.83
C GLU A 763 -16.29 -0.17 2.59
N LEU A 764 -16.08 -0.65 1.37
CA LEU A 764 -14.82 -1.31 1.01
C LEU A 764 -13.65 -0.38 1.32
N ASP A 765 -12.52 -0.95 1.72
CA ASP A 765 -11.27 -0.22 1.89
C ASP A 765 -10.98 0.68 0.67
N GLY A 766 -10.11 1.69 0.83
CA GLY A 766 -9.83 2.72 -0.17
C GLY A 766 -9.32 2.24 -1.54
N TYR A 767 -9.29 0.93 -1.81
CA TYR A 767 -8.96 0.28 -3.08
C TYR A 767 -10.20 -0.04 -3.95
N GLY A 768 -11.42 0.02 -3.43
CA GLY A 768 -12.66 -0.13 -4.19
C GLY A 768 -13.02 -1.57 -4.59
N ILE A 769 -13.93 -1.74 -5.55
CA ILE A 769 -14.34 -3.05 -6.09
C ILE A 769 -13.54 -3.34 -7.36
N TRP A 770 -12.77 -4.42 -7.39
CA TRP A 770 -12.00 -4.80 -8.58
C TRP A 770 -12.14 -6.29 -8.95
N ILE A 771 -11.83 -6.55 -10.22
CA ILE A 771 -11.68 -7.88 -10.80
C ILE A 771 -10.18 -8.26 -10.77
N LYS A 772 -9.89 -9.54 -10.52
CA LYS A 772 -8.50 -10.03 -10.40
C LYS A 772 -7.71 -9.92 -11.71
N GLN A 773 -8.39 -10.06 -12.84
CA GLN A 773 -7.78 -10.09 -14.17
C GLN A 773 -7.43 -8.70 -14.66
N THR A 774 -6.25 -8.54 -15.25
CA THR A 774 -5.90 -7.34 -16.02
C THR A 774 -6.78 -7.21 -17.27
N PRO A 775 -6.91 -6.02 -17.89
CA PRO A 775 -7.69 -5.86 -19.13
C PRO A 775 -7.26 -6.79 -20.28
N GLU A 776 -5.98 -7.15 -20.35
CA GLU A 776 -5.47 -8.10 -21.35
C GLU A 776 -5.88 -9.54 -21.03
N GLU A 777 -5.71 -9.97 -19.78
CA GLU A 777 -6.11 -11.30 -19.33
C GLU A 777 -7.63 -11.49 -19.40
N GLY A 778 -8.41 -10.48 -19.01
CA GLY A 778 -9.85 -10.49 -19.08
C GLY A 778 -10.35 -10.62 -20.52
N ARG A 779 -9.77 -9.87 -21.48
CA ARG A 779 -10.08 -10.05 -22.91
C ARG A 779 -9.71 -11.43 -23.44
N LYS A 780 -8.62 -12.04 -22.93
CA LYS A 780 -8.23 -13.41 -23.30
C LYS A 780 -9.20 -14.46 -22.77
N ILE A 781 -9.77 -14.25 -21.59
CA ILE A 781 -10.70 -15.21 -20.94
C ILE A 781 -12.13 -15.01 -21.44
N TRP A 782 -12.59 -13.76 -21.49
CA TRP A 782 -13.98 -13.40 -21.75
C TRP A 782 -14.28 -12.98 -23.20
N GLY A 783 -13.25 -12.82 -24.02
CA GLY A 783 -13.39 -12.38 -25.41
C GLY A 783 -13.87 -10.94 -25.50
N THR A 784 -14.62 -10.61 -26.54
CA THR A 784 -15.23 -9.29 -26.80
C THR A 784 -16.72 -9.49 -27.13
N PRO A 785 -17.59 -9.74 -26.13
CA PRO A 785 -19.00 -10.03 -26.37
C PRO A 785 -19.68 -8.81 -26.99
N THR A 786 -20.45 -8.98 -28.06
CA THR A 786 -21.16 -7.87 -28.73
C THR A 786 -22.68 -8.08 -28.74
N THR A 787 -23.13 -9.29 -28.43
CA THR A 787 -24.53 -9.65 -28.29
C THR A 787 -24.80 -10.34 -26.95
N ILE A 788 -26.06 -10.34 -26.50
CA ILE A 788 -26.47 -11.15 -25.34
C ILE A 788 -26.21 -12.64 -25.56
N GLY A 789 -26.26 -13.13 -26.80
CA GLY A 789 -25.88 -14.51 -27.15
C GLY A 789 -24.43 -14.84 -26.76
N ASP A 790 -23.50 -13.91 -26.98
CA ASP A 790 -22.09 -14.07 -26.60
C ASP A 790 -21.93 -14.16 -25.08
N VAL A 791 -22.67 -13.33 -24.34
CA VAL A 791 -22.67 -13.33 -22.87
C VAL A 791 -23.22 -14.66 -22.33
N LYS A 792 -24.35 -15.14 -22.85
CA LYS A 792 -24.92 -16.45 -22.50
C LYS A 792 -23.92 -17.59 -22.75
N ALA A 793 -23.25 -17.58 -23.90
CA ALA A 793 -22.23 -18.57 -24.25
C ALA A 793 -21.04 -18.53 -23.29
N LEU A 794 -20.64 -17.35 -22.82
CA LEU A 794 -19.56 -17.20 -21.83
C LEU A 794 -19.89 -17.89 -20.50
N PHE A 795 -21.09 -17.64 -19.96
CA PHE A 795 -21.52 -18.26 -18.71
C PHE A 795 -21.71 -19.78 -18.85
N THR A 796 -22.21 -20.23 -20.01
CA THR A 796 -22.32 -21.65 -20.36
C THR A 796 -20.94 -22.33 -20.41
N LYS A 797 -19.94 -21.66 -21.00
CA LYS A 797 -18.53 -22.11 -21.02
C LYS A 797 -17.94 -22.24 -19.62
N PHE A 798 -18.30 -21.36 -18.69
CA PHE A 798 -17.85 -21.45 -17.30
C PHE A 798 -18.43 -22.70 -16.63
N CYS A 799 -19.75 -22.91 -16.74
CA CYS A 799 -20.41 -24.08 -16.14
C CYS A 799 -19.92 -25.43 -16.72
N THR A 800 -19.39 -25.42 -17.95
CA THR A 800 -18.81 -26.59 -18.63
C THR A 800 -17.28 -26.67 -18.53
N GLN A 801 -16.66 -25.88 -17.63
CA GLN A 801 -15.21 -25.84 -17.37
C GLN A 801 -14.31 -25.42 -18.55
N GLN A 802 -14.87 -24.84 -19.61
CA GLN A 802 -14.07 -24.34 -20.75
C GLN A 802 -13.32 -23.05 -20.42
N ILE A 803 -13.84 -22.26 -19.47
CA ILE A 803 -13.16 -21.10 -18.89
C ILE A 803 -13.10 -21.24 -17.37
N LYS A 804 -12.09 -20.59 -16.77
CA LYS A 804 -11.75 -20.76 -15.35
C LYS A 804 -12.28 -19.66 -14.43
N ALA A 805 -12.82 -18.57 -14.96
CA ALA A 805 -13.24 -17.43 -14.18
C ALA A 805 -14.33 -16.61 -14.87
N LEU A 806 -15.18 -15.98 -14.07
CA LEU A 806 -16.13 -14.94 -14.43
C LEU A 806 -15.85 -13.69 -13.58
N PRO A 807 -16.41 -12.51 -13.92
CA PRO A 807 -16.23 -11.30 -13.08
C PRO A 807 -16.61 -11.50 -11.60
N TRP A 808 -17.62 -12.34 -11.34
CA TRP A 808 -18.11 -12.67 -10.00
C TRP A 808 -17.42 -13.87 -9.34
N SER A 809 -16.62 -14.64 -10.09
CA SER A 809 -15.88 -15.81 -9.59
C SER A 809 -14.47 -15.86 -10.16
N ASP A 810 -13.48 -15.54 -9.31
CA ASP A 810 -12.07 -15.59 -9.69
C ASP A 810 -11.45 -17.00 -9.62
N GLN A 811 -12.23 -17.97 -9.12
CA GLN A 811 -11.87 -19.39 -9.05
C GLN A 811 -12.61 -20.23 -10.10
N PRO A 812 -12.03 -21.39 -10.51
CA PRO A 812 -12.72 -22.39 -11.31
C PRO A 812 -13.97 -22.95 -10.60
N PRO A 813 -14.93 -23.51 -11.36
CA PRO A 813 -16.09 -24.21 -10.81
C PRO A 813 -15.69 -25.25 -9.74
N THR A 814 -16.38 -25.24 -8.60
CA THR A 814 -16.15 -26.20 -7.52
C THR A 814 -16.71 -27.59 -7.88
N THR A 815 -16.19 -28.65 -7.26
CA THR A 815 -16.71 -30.02 -7.41
C THR A 815 -18.21 -30.11 -7.12
N GLU A 816 -18.68 -29.35 -6.12
CA GLU A 816 -20.09 -29.22 -5.75
C GLU A 816 -20.94 -28.60 -6.87
N MET A 817 -20.51 -27.45 -7.42
CA MET A 817 -21.23 -26.78 -8.51
C MET A 817 -21.39 -27.70 -9.74
N LEU A 818 -20.36 -28.49 -10.02
CA LEU A 818 -20.31 -29.36 -11.19
C LEU A 818 -21.36 -30.48 -11.18
N VAL A 819 -21.90 -30.83 -10.01
CA VAL A 819 -23.02 -31.78 -9.88
C VAL A 819 -24.26 -31.29 -10.63
N ILE A 820 -24.46 -29.98 -10.70
CA ILE A 820 -25.57 -29.31 -11.41
C ILE A 820 -25.09 -28.49 -12.60
N GLY A 821 -23.84 -28.69 -13.05
CA GLY A 821 -23.20 -27.84 -14.07
C GLY A 821 -23.93 -27.84 -15.42
N GLN A 822 -24.55 -28.95 -15.82
CA GLN A 822 -25.32 -29.04 -17.06
C GLN A 822 -26.65 -28.28 -16.98
N GLN A 823 -27.35 -28.38 -15.84
CA GLN A 823 -28.58 -27.63 -15.58
C GLN A 823 -28.29 -26.13 -15.56
N LEU A 824 -27.19 -25.71 -14.92
CA LEU A 824 -26.74 -24.32 -14.91
C LEU A 824 -26.38 -23.83 -16.32
N ALA A 825 -25.63 -24.63 -17.10
CA ALA A 825 -25.32 -24.31 -18.49
C ALA A 825 -26.60 -24.04 -19.31
N ARG A 826 -27.61 -24.91 -19.18
CA ARG A 826 -28.91 -24.74 -19.85
C ARG A 826 -29.66 -23.49 -19.38
N MET A 827 -29.63 -23.17 -18.09
CA MET A 827 -30.22 -21.93 -17.57
C MET A 827 -29.55 -20.68 -18.20
N ASN A 828 -28.23 -20.70 -18.33
CA ASN A 828 -27.47 -19.62 -18.94
C ASN A 828 -27.83 -19.45 -20.43
N GLU A 829 -28.02 -20.54 -21.18
CA GLU A 829 -28.50 -20.49 -22.57
C GLU A 829 -29.88 -19.81 -22.69
N LEU A 830 -30.78 -20.06 -21.73
CA LEU A 830 -32.10 -19.41 -21.67
C LEU A 830 -32.01 -17.91 -21.30
N GLY A 831 -30.94 -17.48 -20.64
CA GLY A 831 -30.69 -16.08 -20.27
C GLY A 831 -30.79 -15.79 -18.78
N TYR A 832 -30.83 -16.82 -17.95
CA TYR A 832 -30.66 -16.70 -16.50
C TYR A 832 -29.16 -16.83 -16.19
N LEU A 833 -28.46 -15.68 -16.12
CA LEU A 833 -27.02 -15.61 -16.06
C LEU A 833 -26.50 -15.89 -14.64
N THR A 834 -26.16 -17.15 -14.36
CA THR A 834 -25.85 -17.64 -12.99
C THR A 834 -24.47 -17.20 -12.50
N ILE A 835 -24.40 -16.64 -11.29
CA ILE A 835 -23.16 -16.19 -10.65
C ILE A 835 -22.82 -16.98 -9.38
N ASN A 836 -23.80 -17.67 -8.78
CA ASN A 836 -23.61 -18.51 -7.60
C ASN A 836 -24.68 -19.61 -7.54
N SER A 837 -24.36 -20.76 -6.95
CA SER A 837 -25.26 -21.91 -6.87
C SER A 837 -24.77 -22.97 -5.87
N GLN A 838 -25.70 -23.69 -5.25
CA GLN A 838 -25.43 -24.99 -4.59
C GLN A 838 -26.58 -25.97 -4.86
N PRO A 839 -26.31 -27.29 -5.00
CA PRO A 839 -27.34 -28.29 -5.19
C PRO A 839 -28.09 -28.61 -3.88
N ALA A 840 -29.24 -29.29 -3.99
CA ALA A 840 -29.89 -29.88 -2.82
C ALA A 840 -29.13 -31.14 -2.37
N VAL A 841 -28.84 -31.22 -1.08
CA VAL A 841 -28.18 -32.36 -0.44
C VAL A 841 -29.01 -32.84 0.73
N ASN A 842 -29.39 -34.11 0.69
CA ASN A 842 -30.17 -34.77 1.72
C ASN A 842 -29.30 -35.80 2.46
N GLY A 843 -28.55 -35.34 3.46
CA GLY A 843 -27.78 -36.20 4.36
C GLY A 843 -26.59 -36.89 3.69
N ALA A 844 -25.74 -36.15 2.96
CA ALA A 844 -24.46 -36.70 2.52
C ALA A 844 -23.55 -36.92 3.73
N ARG A 845 -22.62 -37.89 3.66
CA ARG A 845 -21.66 -38.08 4.76
C ARG A 845 -20.75 -36.86 4.88
N SER A 846 -20.30 -36.55 6.09
CA SER A 846 -19.37 -35.44 6.34
C SER A 846 -17.99 -35.61 5.68
N ASP A 847 -17.65 -36.81 5.24
CA ASP A 847 -16.45 -37.13 4.47
C ASP A 847 -16.74 -37.38 2.97
N ASP A 848 -17.89 -36.94 2.47
CA ASP A 848 -18.22 -36.95 1.04
C ASP A 848 -17.26 -36.05 0.25
N LYS A 849 -16.85 -36.49 -0.95
CA LYS A 849 -15.85 -35.78 -1.77
C LYS A 849 -16.37 -34.47 -2.39
N ALA A 850 -17.66 -34.37 -2.66
CA ALA A 850 -18.25 -33.18 -3.26
C ALA A 850 -18.80 -32.25 -2.18
N PHE A 851 -19.44 -32.80 -1.14
CA PHE A 851 -20.24 -32.03 -0.17
C PHE A 851 -19.69 -32.06 1.25
N GLY A 852 -18.74 -32.93 1.57
CA GLY A 852 -18.32 -33.22 2.94
C GLY A 852 -17.59 -32.06 3.62
N TRP A 853 -17.99 -31.77 4.85
CA TRP A 853 -17.32 -30.85 5.77
C TRP A 853 -17.66 -31.23 7.22
N GLY A 854 -16.89 -30.70 8.17
CA GLY A 854 -17.06 -30.92 9.61
C GLY A 854 -16.46 -32.23 10.13
N PRO A 855 -16.72 -32.59 11.40
CA PRO A 855 -16.24 -33.84 11.98
C PRO A 855 -16.66 -35.10 11.21
N LYS A 856 -15.84 -36.14 11.23
CA LYS A 856 -16.16 -37.46 10.64
C LYS A 856 -17.42 -38.07 11.28
N ASN A 857 -18.07 -38.97 10.54
CA ASN A 857 -19.28 -39.70 10.95
C ASN A 857 -20.52 -38.81 11.16
N GLY A 858 -20.52 -37.60 10.59
CA GLY A 858 -21.69 -36.73 10.56
C GLY A 858 -22.40 -36.77 9.20
N TYR A 859 -23.45 -35.96 9.11
CA TYR A 859 -24.24 -35.78 7.90
C TYR A 859 -24.39 -34.31 7.57
N VAL A 860 -24.25 -33.96 6.30
CA VAL A 860 -24.38 -32.61 5.77
C VAL A 860 -25.61 -32.51 4.89
N TYR A 861 -26.25 -31.34 4.93
CA TYR A 861 -27.52 -31.06 4.25
C TYR A 861 -27.45 -29.68 3.60
N GLN A 862 -28.11 -29.56 2.46
CA GLN A 862 -28.17 -28.31 1.70
C GLN A 862 -29.55 -28.14 1.06
N LYS A 863 -30.11 -26.95 1.16
CA LYS A 863 -31.20 -26.50 0.26
C LYS A 863 -30.59 -26.12 -1.07
N ALA A 864 -31.30 -26.38 -2.17
CA ALA A 864 -30.87 -25.88 -3.45
C ALA A 864 -30.94 -24.34 -3.48
N TYR A 865 -29.92 -23.71 -4.05
CA TYR A 865 -29.79 -22.26 -4.17
C TYR A 865 -29.29 -21.89 -5.57
N LEU A 866 -29.85 -20.83 -6.13
CA LEU A 866 -29.41 -20.22 -7.38
C LEU A 866 -29.34 -18.71 -7.22
N GLU A 867 -28.34 -18.11 -7.83
CA GLU A 867 -28.18 -16.67 -7.94
C GLU A 867 -27.82 -16.27 -9.36
N PHE A 868 -28.57 -15.35 -9.95
CA PHE A 868 -28.42 -15.01 -11.36
C PHE A 868 -28.89 -13.60 -11.70
N PHE A 869 -28.33 -13.05 -12.79
CA PHE A 869 -28.85 -11.87 -13.45
C PHE A 869 -29.90 -12.26 -14.51
N VAL A 870 -30.98 -11.49 -14.60
CA VAL A 870 -32.05 -11.73 -15.57
C VAL A 870 -32.71 -10.43 -16.02
N HIS A 871 -33.13 -10.38 -17.29
CA HIS A 871 -33.85 -9.25 -17.84
C HIS A 871 -35.27 -9.12 -17.23
N PRO A 872 -35.80 -7.91 -16.98
CA PRO A 872 -37.09 -7.68 -16.32
C PRO A 872 -38.28 -8.44 -16.94
N SER A 873 -38.33 -8.55 -18.27
CA SER A 873 -39.43 -9.26 -18.96
C SER A 873 -39.45 -10.76 -18.63
N GLN A 874 -38.28 -11.40 -18.55
CA GLN A 874 -38.14 -12.81 -18.18
C GLN A 874 -38.41 -13.01 -16.69
N LEU A 875 -37.96 -12.08 -15.84
CA LEU A 875 -38.23 -12.11 -14.40
C LEU A 875 -39.75 -12.07 -14.13
N HIS A 876 -40.49 -11.21 -14.81
CA HIS A 876 -41.94 -11.11 -14.63
C HIS A 876 -42.67 -12.42 -14.99
N ALA A 877 -42.20 -13.13 -16.02
CA ALA A 877 -42.72 -14.44 -16.38
C ALA A 877 -42.33 -15.55 -15.38
N LEU A 878 -41.14 -15.45 -14.77
CA LEU A 878 -40.67 -16.38 -13.75
C LEU A 878 -41.45 -16.21 -12.44
N ILE A 879 -41.63 -14.98 -11.95
CA ILE A 879 -42.36 -14.67 -10.71
C ILE A 879 -43.76 -15.31 -10.70
N LYS A 880 -44.51 -15.19 -11.81
CA LYS A 880 -45.84 -15.79 -11.96
C LYS A 880 -45.88 -17.32 -11.78
N ARG A 881 -44.76 -18.00 -12.04
CA ARG A 881 -44.62 -19.45 -11.88
C ARG A 881 -44.23 -19.80 -10.45
N ILE A 882 -43.24 -19.10 -9.91
CA ILE A 882 -42.62 -19.45 -8.63
C ILE A 882 -43.49 -19.03 -7.43
N GLU A 883 -44.31 -17.99 -7.54
CA GLU A 883 -45.25 -17.60 -6.48
C GLU A 883 -46.37 -18.63 -6.24
N ARG A 884 -46.54 -19.59 -7.16
CA ARG A 884 -47.46 -20.72 -6.99
C ARG A 884 -46.88 -21.83 -6.10
N ASP A 885 -45.57 -21.84 -5.90
CA ASP A 885 -44.87 -22.85 -5.12
C ASP A 885 -44.54 -22.31 -3.73
N THR A 886 -45.18 -22.87 -2.72
CA THR A 886 -44.98 -22.47 -1.32
C THR A 886 -43.61 -22.85 -0.77
N ASN A 887 -42.86 -23.73 -1.45
CA ASN A 887 -41.51 -24.12 -1.05
C ASN A 887 -40.44 -23.16 -1.59
N VAL A 888 -40.80 -22.18 -2.41
CA VAL A 888 -39.82 -21.25 -2.98
C VAL A 888 -39.70 -19.99 -2.13
N THR A 889 -38.47 -19.54 -1.92
CA THR A 889 -38.16 -18.21 -1.39
C THR A 889 -37.23 -17.49 -2.35
N TYR A 890 -37.52 -16.24 -2.68
CA TYR A 890 -36.67 -15.46 -3.58
C TYR A 890 -36.55 -13.99 -3.15
N TYR A 891 -35.44 -13.37 -3.55
CA TYR A 891 -35.27 -11.92 -3.53
C TYR A 891 -34.74 -11.49 -4.89
N ALA A 892 -35.35 -10.46 -5.48
CA ALA A 892 -34.96 -9.89 -6.76
C ALA A 892 -34.78 -8.39 -6.61
N ILE A 893 -33.61 -7.85 -6.95
CA ILE A 893 -33.25 -6.45 -6.79
C ILE A 893 -32.54 -5.92 -8.02
N ASN A 894 -32.85 -4.70 -8.45
CA ASN A 894 -32.10 -4.01 -9.50
C ASN A 894 -31.01 -3.10 -8.90
N LYS A 895 -30.20 -2.49 -9.76
CA LYS A 895 -29.13 -1.56 -9.38
C LYS A 895 -29.67 -0.38 -8.55
N GLN A 896 -30.88 0.09 -8.86
CA GLN A 896 -31.54 1.22 -8.19
C GLN A 896 -32.05 0.86 -6.77
N GLY A 897 -32.17 -0.42 -6.45
CA GLY A 897 -32.61 -0.91 -5.14
C GLY A 897 -34.07 -1.35 -5.05
N ASP A 898 -34.77 -1.51 -6.18
CA ASP A 898 -36.16 -1.97 -6.22
C ASP A 898 -36.24 -3.46 -5.88
N LEU A 899 -36.46 -3.77 -4.60
CA LEU A 899 -36.56 -5.13 -4.09
C LEU A 899 -37.96 -5.74 -4.31
N LYS A 900 -38.00 -6.96 -4.85
CA LYS A 900 -39.19 -7.83 -4.96
C LYS A 900 -38.90 -9.15 -4.27
N THR A 901 -39.79 -9.60 -3.38
CA THR A 901 -39.62 -10.85 -2.64
C THR A 901 -40.96 -11.42 -2.21
N ASN A 902 -41.04 -12.74 -2.03
CA ASN A 902 -42.15 -13.43 -1.37
C ASN A 902 -41.84 -13.79 0.10
N SER A 903 -40.67 -13.43 0.61
CA SER A 903 -40.29 -13.71 1.98
C SER A 903 -40.98 -12.73 2.93
N THR A 904 -41.74 -13.26 3.89
CA THR A 904 -42.40 -12.49 4.95
C THR A 904 -41.61 -12.51 6.26
N SER A 905 -40.48 -13.24 6.31
CA SER A 905 -39.64 -13.33 7.49
C SER A 905 -38.48 -12.33 7.40
N GLU A 906 -38.27 -11.57 8.47
CA GLU A 906 -37.06 -10.76 8.64
C GLU A 906 -35.84 -11.60 9.07
N GLY A 907 -36.04 -12.89 9.39
CA GLY A 907 -34.98 -13.78 9.88
C GLY A 907 -34.19 -14.47 8.75
N PRO A 908 -32.96 -14.91 9.04
CA PRO A 908 -32.12 -15.61 8.07
C PRO A 908 -32.63 -17.04 7.79
N THR A 909 -32.56 -17.45 6.53
CA THR A 909 -32.85 -18.82 6.11
C THR A 909 -31.56 -19.63 6.04
N ALA A 910 -31.43 -20.67 6.86
CA ALA A 910 -30.32 -21.62 6.74
C ALA A 910 -30.45 -22.43 5.44
N VAL A 911 -29.37 -22.46 4.65
CA VAL A 911 -29.30 -23.19 3.38
C VAL A 911 -28.27 -24.31 3.40
N THR A 912 -27.34 -24.31 4.36
CA THR A 912 -26.39 -25.43 4.58
C THR A 912 -26.28 -25.69 6.06
N TRP A 913 -26.39 -26.96 6.48
CA TRP A 913 -26.21 -27.37 7.87
C TRP A 913 -25.62 -28.77 7.98
N GLY A 914 -25.07 -29.07 9.16
CA GLY A 914 -24.45 -30.35 9.47
C GLY A 914 -24.85 -30.84 10.85
N VAL A 915 -25.10 -32.15 10.94
CA VAL A 915 -25.42 -32.87 12.17
C VAL A 915 -24.27 -33.82 12.45
N PHE A 916 -23.60 -33.61 13.58
CA PHE A 916 -22.38 -34.34 13.93
C PHE A 916 -22.53 -35.02 15.30
N PRO A 917 -22.01 -36.24 15.48
CA PRO A 917 -22.06 -36.93 16.77
C PRO A 917 -21.41 -36.10 17.87
N GLY A 918 -22.12 -35.92 19.00
CA GLY A 918 -21.61 -35.21 20.17
C GLY A 918 -21.44 -33.70 20.00
N LYS A 919 -22.03 -33.09 18.95
CA LYS A 919 -22.06 -31.64 18.75
C LYS A 919 -23.48 -31.15 18.49
N GLU A 920 -23.70 -29.87 18.76
CA GLU A 920 -24.89 -29.15 18.29
C GLU A 920 -24.91 -29.06 16.75
N VAL A 921 -26.09 -28.79 16.19
CA VAL A 921 -26.26 -28.57 14.75
C VAL A 921 -25.49 -27.31 14.34
N ILE A 922 -24.65 -27.43 13.32
CA ILE A 922 -23.88 -26.31 12.76
C ILE A 922 -24.56 -25.86 11.48
N GLN A 923 -24.88 -24.58 11.34
CA GLN A 923 -25.55 -24.01 10.18
C GLN A 923 -24.71 -22.88 9.55
N PRO A 924 -23.67 -23.22 8.79
CA PRO A 924 -22.63 -22.26 8.43
C PRO A 924 -22.96 -21.33 7.26
N THR A 925 -24.08 -21.57 6.57
CA THR A 925 -24.46 -20.81 5.38
C THR A 925 -25.93 -20.43 5.43
N ILE A 926 -26.19 -19.15 5.23
CA ILE A 926 -27.53 -18.56 5.28
C ILE A 926 -27.82 -17.67 4.07
N VAL A 927 -29.11 -17.37 3.88
CA VAL A 927 -29.65 -16.36 2.97
C VAL A 927 -30.49 -15.40 3.79
N GLU A 928 -30.23 -14.10 3.66
CA GLU A 928 -30.98 -13.05 4.37
C GLU A 928 -30.97 -11.73 3.57
N ALA A 929 -31.99 -10.89 3.80
CA ALA A 929 -32.29 -9.74 2.95
C ALA A 929 -31.26 -8.59 3.08
N VAL A 930 -30.78 -8.29 4.28
CA VAL A 930 -29.85 -7.17 4.54
C VAL A 930 -28.50 -7.43 3.87
N SER A 931 -27.94 -8.62 4.05
CA SER A 931 -26.74 -9.09 3.38
C SER A 931 -26.90 -9.09 1.86
N PHE A 932 -28.07 -9.49 1.34
CA PHE A 932 -28.32 -9.46 -0.10
C PHE A 932 -28.33 -8.03 -0.65
N MET A 933 -28.95 -7.09 0.07
CA MET A 933 -28.91 -5.67 -0.29
C MET A 933 -27.49 -5.11 -0.23
N ALA A 934 -26.69 -5.51 0.75
CA ALA A 934 -25.30 -5.08 0.85
C ALA A 934 -24.40 -5.71 -0.22
N TRP A 935 -24.74 -6.92 -0.71
CA TRP A 935 -24.05 -7.60 -1.81
C TRP A 935 -24.37 -7.00 -3.17
N LYS A 936 -25.60 -6.49 -3.38
CA LYS A 936 -26.05 -5.97 -4.68
C LYS A 936 -25.05 -4.97 -5.28
N ASP A 937 -24.53 -4.06 -4.44
CA ASP A 937 -23.67 -2.97 -4.89
C ASP A 937 -22.35 -3.51 -5.45
N GLU A 938 -21.79 -4.54 -4.79
CA GLU A 938 -20.61 -5.24 -5.28
C GLU A 938 -20.92 -6.04 -6.56
N ALA A 939 -22.03 -6.77 -6.58
CA ALA A 939 -22.42 -7.57 -7.73
C ALA A 939 -22.58 -6.73 -9.00
N PHE A 940 -23.26 -5.58 -8.93
CA PHE A 940 -23.43 -4.69 -10.08
C PHE A 940 -22.13 -3.97 -10.46
N GLU A 941 -21.34 -3.50 -9.49
CA GLU A 941 -20.07 -2.84 -9.80
C GLU A 941 -19.06 -3.81 -10.44
N LEU A 942 -19.06 -5.09 -10.08
CA LEU A 942 -18.23 -6.08 -10.79
C LEU A 942 -18.58 -6.18 -12.28
N GLY A 943 -19.86 -6.06 -12.62
CA GLY A 943 -20.30 -5.94 -14.02
C GLY A 943 -19.81 -4.64 -14.67
N CYS A 944 -19.85 -3.52 -13.97
CA CYS A 944 -19.27 -2.25 -14.44
C CYS A 944 -17.75 -2.36 -14.66
N GLN A 945 -17.02 -3.02 -13.76
CA GLN A 945 -15.58 -3.27 -13.90
C GLN A 945 -15.28 -4.18 -15.08
N TRP A 946 -16.11 -5.19 -15.32
CA TRP A 946 -16.02 -6.01 -16.53
C TRP A 946 -16.21 -5.17 -17.80
N ALA A 947 -17.15 -4.22 -17.80
CA ALA A 947 -17.34 -3.31 -18.94
C ALA A 947 -16.11 -2.41 -19.18
N LYS A 948 -15.45 -1.95 -18.11
CA LYS A 948 -14.23 -1.11 -18.16
C LYS A 948 -13.00 -1.81 -18.76
N ILE A 949 -13.02 -3.14 -18.93
CA ILE A 949 -11.98 -3.85 -19.68
C ILE A 949 -11.94 -3.44 -21.15
N TYR A 950 -13.08 -3.03 -21.69
CA TYR A 950 -13.23 -2.67 -23.09
C TYR A 950 -13.18 -1.15 -23.28
N GLU A 951 -12.79 -0.74 -24.49
CA GLU A 951 -12.70 0.67 -24.86
C GLU A 951 -14.05 1.40 -24.63
N PRO A 952 -14.03 2.67 -24.18
CA PRO A 952 -15.23 3.46 -23.87
C PRO A 952 -16.35 3.39 -24.92
N GLU A 953 -15.99 3.45 -26.20
CA GLU A 953 -16.97 3.48 -27.30
C GLU A 953 -17.28 2.10 -27.91
N SER A 954 -16.72 1.03 -27.36
CA SER A 954 -16.88 -0.31 -27.92
C SER A 954 -18.32 -0.85 -27.76
N PRO A 955 -18.81 -1.66 -28.72
CA PRO A 955 -20.10 -2.35 -28.58
C PRO A 955 -20.16 -3.23 -27.33
N SER A 956 -19.03 -3.86 -26.97
CA SER A 956 -18.93 -4.73 -25.79
C SER A 956 -19.17 -3.98 -24.49
N ARG A 957 -18.58 -2.80 -24.34
CA ARG A 957 -18.78 -1.98 -23.14
C ARG A 957 -20.23 -1.55 -22.98
N LYS A 958 -20.82 -1.00 -24.05
CA LYS A 958 -22.22 -0.55 -24.08
C LYS A 958 -23.18 -1.69 -23.77
N LEU A 959 -22.94 -2.88 -24.31
CA LEU A 959 -23.75 -4.07 -24.01
C LEU A 959 -23.75 -4.41 -22.51
N ILE A 960 -22.57 -4.46 -21.89
CA ILE A 960 -22.43 -4.86 -20.48
C ILE A 960 -22.96 -3.78 -19.54
N GLU A 961 -22.70 -2.49 -19.84
CA GLU A 961 -23.25 -1.36 -19.08
C GLU A 961 -24.78 -1.38 -19.11
N ASN A 962 -25.39 -1.48 -20.30
CA ASN A 962 -26.85 -1.58 -20.44
C ASN A 962 -27.41 -2.80 -19.69
N MET A 963 -26.73 -3.95 -19.75
CA MET A 963 -27.13 -5.14 -19.01
C MET A 963 -27.14 -4.88 -17.49
N MET A 964 -26.11 -4.22 -16.95
CA MET A 964 -26.05 -3.90 -15.51
C MET A 964 -27.03 -2.82 -15.09
N ASP A 965 -27.44 -1.92 -16.00
CA ASP A 965 -28.42 -0.88 -15.70
C ASP A 965 -29.87 -1.39 -15.73
N GLU A 966 -30.17 -2.39 -16.56
CA GLU A 966 -31.53 -2.91 -16.76
C GLU A 966 -31.85 -4.21 -15.99
N TYR A 967 -30.86 -5.07 -15.74
CA TYR A 967 -31.12 -6.42 -15.23
C TYR A 967 -31.39 -6.42 -13.71
N PHE A 968 -32.12 -7.45 -13.27
CA PHE A 968 -32.30 -7.76 -11.86
C PHE A 968 -31.31 -8.84 -11.44
N LEU A 969 -30.72 -8.66 -10.26
CA LEU A 969 -30.04 -9.71 -9.51
C LEU A 969 -31.07 -10.47 -8.68
N VAL A 970 -31.10 -11.79 -8.82
CA VAL A 970 -32.08 -12.66 -8.15
C VAL A 970 -31.36 -13.73 -7.37
N ASN A 971 -31.69 -13.90 -6.08
CA ASN A 971 -31.40 -15.12 -5.34
C ASN A 971 -32.68 -15.94 -5.16
N PHE A 972 -32.54 -17.26 -5.26
CA PHE A 972 -33.64 -18.21 -5.37
C PHE A 972 -33.32 -19.49 -4.58
N VAL A 973 -34.14 -19.80 -3.58
CA VAL A 973 -33.99 -20.96 -2.69
C VAL A 973 -35.21 -21.87 -2.84
N HIS A 974 -34.97 -23.17 -3.01
CA HIS A 974 -36.01 -24.18 -2.85
C HIS A 974 -35.90 -24.84 -1.46
N ASN A 975 -36.94 -24.71 -0.65
CA ASN A 975 -36.91 -25.10 0.76
C ASN A 975 -37.01 -26.61 0.99
N ASP A 976 -37.62 -27.34 0.06
CA ASP A 976 -37.59 -28.81 0.10
C ASP A 976 -36.27 -29.31 -0.49
N PHE A 977 -35.39 -29.75 0.40
CA PHE A 977 -34.05 -30.26 0.07
C PHE A 977 -34.05 -31.75 -0.32
N HIS A 978 -35.21 -32.43 -0.27
CA HIS A 978 -35.32 -33.82 -0.70
C HIS A 978 -35.39 -33.92 -2.22
N ASP A 979 -35.98 -32.93 -2.89
CA ASP A 979 -36.16 -32.88 -4.33
C ASP A 979 -35.04 -32.07 -5.00
N ARG A 980 -34.11 -32.78 -5.65
CA ARG A 980 -32.93 -32.17 -6.29
C ARG A 980 -33.24 -31.34 -7.53
N GLU A 981 -34.33 -31.65 -8.23
CA GLU A 981 -34.65 -31.05 -9.52
C GLU A 981 -35.72 -29.96 -9.41
N ALA A 982 -36.42 -29.88 -8.29
CA ALA A 982 -37.51 -28.92 -8.09
C ALA A 982 -37.11 -27.47 -8.35
N ILE A 983 -35.88 -27.08 -7.95
CA ILE A 983 -35.36 -25.73 -8.17
C ILE A 983 -35.28 -25.35 -9.65
N PHE A 984 -35.09 -26.32 -10.56
CA PHE A 984 -34.90 -26.07 -11.99
C PHE A 984 -36.21 -26.09 -12.80
N ARG A 985 -37.26 -26.76 -12.30
CA ARG A 985 -38.55 -26.92 -13.01
C ARG A 985 -39.16 -25.59 -13.49
N PRO A 986 -39.17 -24.50 -12.71
CA PRO A 986 -39.75 -23.23 -13.16
C PRO A 986 -39.09 -22.65 -14.41
N PHE A 987 -37.79 -22.94 -14.62
CA PHE A 987 -37.00 -22.41 -15.72
C PHE A 987 -37.19 -23.19 -17.02
N PHE A 988 -37.46 -24.50 -16.94
CA PHE A 988 -37.53 -25.38 -18.12
C PHE A 988 -38.96 -25.64 -18.62
N ALA A 989 -39.98 -25.19 -17.91
CA ALA A 989 -41.39 -25.45 -18.24
C ALA A 989 -41.82 -24.98 -19.64
N ASP A 990 -41.27 -23.87 -20.15
CA ASP A 990 -41.63 -23.32 -21.47
C ASP A 990 -40.84 -23.97 -22.63
N ALA A 991 -39.80 -24.75 -22.33
CA ALA A 991 -38.90 -25.33 -23.34
C ALA A 991 -39.43 -26.65 -23.95
N GLY A 992 -40.64 -27.10 -23.60
CA GLY A 992 -41.34 -28.22 -24.24
C GLY A 992 -40.67 -29.59 -24.13
N LEU A 993 -39.69 -29.77 -23.23
CA LEU A 993 -38.87 -30.99 -23.14
C LEU A 993 -39.19 -31.76 -21.86
N GLN A 994 -39.58 -33.03 -22.03
CA GLN A 994 -39.62 -34.01 -20.94
C GLN A 994 -38.26 -34.01 -20.24
N THR A 995 -38.26 -33.93 -18.91
CA THR A 995 -37.10 -34.30 -18.09
C THR A 995 -36.69 -35.70 -18.55
N ASN A 996 -35.48 -35.86 -19.11
CA ASN A 996 -34.99 -37.18 -19.49
C ASN A 996 -35.13 -38.10 -18.27
N GLY A 997 -36.04 -39.07 -18.40
CA GLY A 997 -36.11 -40.19 -17.48
C GLY A 997 -34.79 -40.94 -17.53
N ASP A 998 -34.37 -41.42 -16.36
CA ASP A 998 -33.48 -42.56 -16.19
C ASP A 998 -32.14 -42.48 -16.94
N THR A 999 -31.34 -41.46 -16.67
CA THR A 999 -29.88 -41.69 -16.58
C THR A 999 -29.58 -42.14 -15.17
N GLU A 1000 -29.19 -43.41 -15.00
CA GLU A 1000 -28.74 -44.02 -13.74
C GLU A 1000 -27.92 -43.00 -12.94
N THR A 1001 -28.55 -42.47 -11.89
CA THR A 1001 -27.87 -41.65 -10.89
C THR A 1001 -26.90 -42.57 -10.15
N PRO A 1002 -25.65 -42.15 -9.86
CA PRO A 1002 -24.84 -42.88 -8.91
C PRO A 1002 -25.60 -42.88 -7.58
N ALA A 1003 -26.17 -44.02 -7.22
CA ALA A 1003 -26.79 -44.21 -5.92
C ALA A 1003 -25.71 -43.98 -4.86
N VAL A 1004 -25.78 -42.84 -4.17
CA VAL A 1004 -25.00 -42.64 -2.96
C VAL A 1004 -25.56 -43.62 -1.91
N ASN A 1005 -24.69 -44.43 -1.34
CA ASN A 1005 -25.01 -45.41 -0.31
C ASN A 1005 -25.69 -44.75 0.90
N GLY A 1006 -27.02 -44.76 0.90
CA GLY A 1006 -27.85 -44.30 2.02
C GLY A 1006 -29.29 -44.79 1.99
N VAL A 1007 -29.75 -45.41 0.89
CA VAL A 1007 -31.15 -45.87 0.75
C VAL A 1007 -31.40 -47.23 1.45
N LYS A 1008 -30.38 -47.87 2.02
CA LYS A 1008 -30.55 -49.09 2.83
C LYS A 1008 -30.04 -48.82 4.25
N HIS A 1009 -30.98 -48.79 5.20
CA HIS A 1009 -30.83 -48.53 6.65
C HIS A 1009 -31.07 -47.09 7.11
N VAL A 1010 -32.33 -46.65 7.00
CA VAL A 1010 -32.87 -45.65 7.91
C VAL A 1010 -33.29 -46.39 9.19
N ASN A 1011 -32.45 -46.36 10.23
CA ASN A 1011 -32.87 -46.67 11.59
C ASN A 1011 -33.23 -45.34 12.28
N GLY A 1012 -34.51 -45.01 12.24
CA GLY A 1012 -35.07 -43.85 12.91
C GLY A 1012 -36.56 -43.81 12.69
N LEU A 1013 -37.31 -44.52 13.54
CA LEU A 1013 -38.76 -44.42 13.59
C LEU A 1013 -39.15 -42.96 13.88
N VAL A 1014 -39.88 -42.38 12.95
CA VAL A 1014 -40.47 -41.05 13.01
C VAL A 1014 -41.59 -41.08 14.07
N ASN A 1015 -41.38 -40.44 15.21
CA ASN A 1015 -42.46 -40.06 16.11
C ASN A 1015 -42.42 -38.54 16.32
N GLY A 1016 -43.32 -37.85 15.64
CA GLY A 1016 -43.51 -36.40 15.74
C GLY A 1016 -44.98 -36.03 15.59
N HIS A 1017 -45.87 -36.74 16.29
CA HIS A 1017 -47.16 -36.16 16.64
C HIS A 1017 -47.00 -35.39 17.96
N SER A 1018 -47.50 -34.17 17.93
CA SER A 1018 -47.53 -33.21 19.02
C SER A 1018 -48.13 -33.79 20.30
N THR A 1019 -47.41 -33.66 21.41
CA THR A 1019 -48.01 -33.29 22.70
C THR A 1019 -46.95 -32.61 23.56
N ALA A 1020 -47.25 -31.39 23.97
CA ALA A 1020 -46.51 -30.64 24.97
C ALA A 1020 -46.51 -31.40 26.30
N VAL A 1021 -45.35 -31.53 26.94
CA VAL A 1021 -45.24 -31.70 28.39
C VAL A 1021 -44.02 -30.91 28.87
N ARG A 1022 -44.28 -29.97 29.79
CA ARG A 1022 -43.29 -29.21 30.57
C ARG A 1022 -42.46 -30.14 31.47
N ALA A 1023 -41.16 -29.87 31.56
CA ALA A 1023 -40.37 -29.89 32.79
C ALA A 1023 -39.18 -28.96 32.60
#